data_AF-A0A954M3C5-F1
#
_entry.id   AF-A0A954M3C5-F1
#
_cell.length_a   1.000
_cell.length_b   1.000
_cell.length_c   1.000
_cell.angle_alpha   90.00
_cell.angle_beta   90.00
_cell.angle_gamma   90.00
#
_symmetry.space_group_name_H-M   'P 1'
#
loop_
_entity.id
_entity.type
_entity.pdbx_description
1 polymer ?
#
loop_
_entity_poly.entity_id
_entity_poly.type
_entity_poly.pdbx_seq_one_letter_code
_entity_poly.pdbx_strand_id
1 'polypeptide(L)'
;MSEPQQPQHPDLRESTWRTLLDWSARRSAAVGTRELLLHELEDRVLFSASPAAVLPTIDPSLIAEQTVIQPAESTDTLLDSGVAPDSAPVQSTASTNSEESTTSDLAGARRLELVFIDGHVADQQQLLDDLQRELPDRQLAVHVLDADRDGVDQITETLANYSDVSAIHIVAHGDDGATQLGSTWLSTASFDRHAAAIGTWQYALTDDADLLFYGCDLAATDAGVSLLNSISLLTGADTAASEDATGAAILGGDWVLEFQTGSIESNTLFSLGLQSEWLHLLQTETFQNGVASYNGTLDLVLDPNAPDTVNGGRPFTSMQIGDNGTQGVLRFDGLVGGGTGQIPIGSTVQNVELTLDVVNNINVGETITLHRITTSWDQNSTWNSMGNGIQIGSETHGTPDLVFTVTDSAPGQIVLSGTGLRSTVQRWVNGESNFGWLLTTSNGQVLELRTAEDGTTALRPQLAVEYVTFTPLINTAEQRVNQDIAPVQSTFARPLDGTVAEDTDRGSHSAVAIAPNGHYVVVWSELNASWGVYAQEFNSLGIAVDLAFQVNQTAVGDQYWASVAMADDGSFVITWTSVDQDGTGANVYARRFGANGSAGNEVRINTTTGGTQESSSIAMDSAGNYVIAWQGNGPGDSYGIFYRRFNSSGVALDGAERLANTSTTFGQGDVAVSLSDSGQFALLWDDDLGAHVRRFDFANGNGIDASQVLLQNDITAGNGDVAIDDAGNYVAVWRTYDGGDGSSRGIWMRRFDAGSGTLGTATNVTDTTANMQTSPSIEMDANGNYLVVWEGNGPGDTAGVFGKKFLANGTPLTPEFRLNVTTTGTQEMVSAALLDLNNFVAVWSGAGSDDSNGVFLRQFGSATPPSSSFLFSTSGDVSGSTTPGLADWTKGDILRFGEPNYSLGFNSTDGTIQFYGTADAAVDGNIANIDGMHFVTHDILLGGNTASAIQLKAGDIIFSYADDETLGGVFPIGKVDVAVFRPLAPGNYSVGNIFLLLDDVHAIADPDVAGLNDIRSITLVEHDTLIGDTVVKAGDFLFSRNGGAEDDNVYWFQTTDVGIGTTDGNVELLIDGADVGITKKVVGLELI
;
A
#
# COMPACT_ATOMS: atom_id res chain seq x y z
N MET A 1 20.41 -40.37 -69.06
CA MET A 1 21.25 -39.84 -70.15
C MET A 1 20.52 -38.65 -70.74
N SER A 2 21.10 -37.46 -70.88
CA SER A 2 22.36 -36.95 -70.29
C SER A 2 22.45 -35.43 -70.53
N GLU A 3 22.87 -34.71 -69.49
CA GLU A 3 23.51 -33.38 -69.53
C GLU A 3 24.80 -33.38 -70.42
N PRO A 4 25.54 -32.27 -70.72
CA PRO A 4 25.89 -31.19 -69.75
C PRO A 4 26.25 -29.75 -70.27
N GLN A 5 26.64 -28.87 -69.33
CA GLN A 5 27.41 -27.58 -69.43
C GLN A 5 26.65 -26.33 -69.97
N GLN A 6 26.61 -25.12 -69.34
CA GLN A 6 27.57 -24.26 -68.57
C GLN A 6 28.45 -23.30 -69.42
N PRO A 7 28.98 -22.15 -68.89
CA PRO A 7 28.66 -21.40 -67.64
C PRO A 7 28.58 -19.84 -67.81
N GLN A 8 28.32 -19.08 -66.73
CA GLN A 8 29.11 -17.91 -66.19
C GLN A 8 28.31 -17.18 -65.05
N HIS A 9 29.01 -16.49 -64.14
CA HIS A 9 28.55 -15.90 -62.86
C HIS A 9 29.06 -14.42 -62.75
N PRO A 10 28.94 -13.66 -61.61
CA PRO A 10 28.32 -13.91 -60.29
C PRO A 10 27.17 -12.90 -59.99
N ASP A 11 26.59 -12.72 -58.80
CA ASP A 11 26.60 -13.36 -57.45
C ASP A 11 25.11 -13.28 -56.92
N LEU A 12 24.65 -13.25 -55.65
CA LEU A 12 25.24 -13.20 -54.30
C LEU A 12 24.67 -14.32 -53.41
N ARG A 13 25.56 -15.18 -52.91
CA ARG A 13 25.65 -15.73 -51.55
C ARG A 13 24.38 -16.06 -50.73
N GLU A 14 24.06 -17.36 -50.70
CA GLU A 14 23.33 -18.02 -49.60
C GLU A 14 24.28 -18.51 -48.48
N SER A 15 23.67 -19.03 -47.40
CA SER A 15 24.21 -20.05 -46.47
C SER A 15 25.20 -19.59 -45.37
N THR A 16 25.33 -20.26 -44.21
CA THR A 16 24.87 -21.61 -43.78
C THR A 16 24.42 -21.65 -42.31
N TRP A 17 23.41 -22.45 -41.99
CA TRP A 17 23.21 -23.01 -40.64
C TRP A 17 23.79 -24.43 -40.58
N ARG A 18 24.83 -24.67 -39.74
CA ARG A 18 25.25 -25.98 -39.18
C ARG A 18 26.57 -25.91 -38.40
N THR A 19 26.51 -26.14 -37.08
CA THR A 19 27.29 -27.10 -36.25
C THR A 19 27.58 -26.56 -34.85
N LEU A 20 27.03 -27.22 -33.82
CA LEU A 20 27.46 -27.10 -32.42
C LEU A 20 27.54 -28.51 -31.82
N LEU A 21 28.72 -29.16 -31.88
CA LEU A 21 28.99 -30.43 -31.19
C LEU A 21 30.48 -30.87 -31.22
N ASP A 22 31.43 -30.00 -30.86
CA ASP A 22 32.68 -30.42 -30.20
C ASP A 22 33.46 -29.21 -29.63
N TRP A 23 33.56 -29.10 -28.30
CA TRP A 23 34.60 -28.25 -27.68
C TRP A 23 35.08 -28.78 -26.32
N SER A 24 35.65 -29.99 -26.33
CA SER A 24 36.46 -30.45 -25.20
C SER A 24 37.90 -30.82 -25.61
N ALA A 25 38.85 -30.24 -24.88
CA ALA A 25 40.27 -30.55 -24.84
C ALA A 25 41.19 -30.18 -26.04
N ARG A 26 42.36 -29.63 -25.66
CA ARG A 26 43.63 -29.44 -26.42
C ARG A 26 43.76 -28.12 -27.22
N ARG A 27 44.88 -27.39 -27.12
CA ARG A 27 46.06 -27.57 -26.25
C ARG A 27 46.88 -26.29 -26.06
N SER A 28 47.51 -26.25 -24.89
CA SER A 28 48.62 -25.41 -24.42
C SER A 28 49.69 -24.97 -25.44
N ALA A 29 50.31 -23.83 -25.09
CA ALA A 29 51.69 -23.40 -25.37
C ALA A 29 51.99 -22.60 -26.67
N ALA A 30 52.01 -21.27 -26.51
CA ALA A 30 53.06 -20.40 -27.04
C ALA A 30 53.37 -19.31 -25.99
N VAL A 31 54.65 -19.03 -25.72
CA VAL A 31 55.10 -18.02 -24.74
C VAL A 31 55.73 -16.85 -25.48
N GLY A 32 55.32 -15.63 -25.14
CA GLY A 32 55.91 -14.38 -25.64
C GLY A 32 55.80 -13.28 -24.59
N THR A 33 56.93 -12.80 -24.09
CA THR A 33 57.01 -11.88 -22.93
C THR A 33 57.08 -10.42 -23.34
N ARG A 34 56.35 -9.55 -22.62
CA ARG A 34 56.83 -8.23 -22.13
C ARG A 34 55.84 -7.65 -21.11
N GLU A 35 56.23 -7.60 -19.84
CA GLU A 35 56.77 -6.41 -19.13
C GLU A 35 55.67 -5.46 -18.63
N LEU A 36 55.07 -5.80 -17.48
CA LEU A 36 54.33 -4.87 -16.62
C LEU A 36 55.33 -4.05 -15.79
N LEU A 37 55.20 -2.72 -15.80
CA LEU A 37 55.93 -1.82 -14.92
C LEU A 37 55.11 -1.60 -13.65
N LEU A 38 55.49 -2.29 -12.57
CA LEU A 38 55.00 -2.00 -11.23
C LEU A 38 55.94 -1.01 -10.54
N HIS A 39 55.39 -0.02 -9.85
CA HIS A 39 56.11 0.81 -8.89
C HIS A 39 55.33 0.85 -7.57
N GLU A 40 56.06 1.08 -6.48
CA GLU A 40 55.64 0.72 -5.13
C GLU A 40 54.67 1.73 -4.49
N LEU A 41 53.78 1.23 -3.64
CA LEU A 41 53.11 2.01 -2.60
C LEU A 41 53.92 1.87 -1.30
N GLU A 42 54.17 2.97 -0.59
CA GLU A 42 54.84 2.94 0.71
C GLU A 42 53.85 2.77 1.88
N ASP A 43 54.32 2.17 2.97
CA ASP A 43 53.49 1.60 4.03
C ASP A 43 52.74 2.61 4.92
N ARG A 44 51.57 2.20 5.42
CA ARG A 44 51.07 2.64 6.74
C ARG A 44 50.74 1.42 7.61
N VAL A 45 51.46 1.30 8.73
CA VAL A 45 51.39 0.15 9.65
C VAL A 45 50.26 0.31 10.66
N LEU A 46 49.47 -0.75 10.84
CA LEU A 46 48.49 -0.93 11.92
C LEU A 46 49.15 -1.57 13.15
N PHE A 47 48.94 -1.04 14.36
CA PHE A 47 49.08 -1.82 15.61
C PHE A 47 48.26 -1.23 16.77
N SER A 48 47.91 -2.11 17.72
CA SER A 48 46.93 -1.93 18.81
C SER A 48 47.54 -1.57 20.17
N ALA A 49 46.74 -0.98 21.08
CA ALA A 49 46.41 -1.49 22.43
C ALA A 49 46.20 -0.41 23.52
N SER A 50 45.21 -0.60 24.39
CA SER A 50 45.09 0.00 25.74
C SER A 50 46.06 -0.73 26.72
N PRO A 51 46.50 -0.15 27.88
CA PRO A 51 45.58 0.06 29.02
C PRO A 51 45.95 1.14 30.10
N ALA A 52 44.96 1.43 30.97
CA ALA A 52 45.06 1.72 32.43
C ALA A 52 45.94 2.87 33.03
N ALA A 53 45.24 3.92 33.49
CA ALA A 53 45.28 4.55 34.83
C ALA A 53 46.61 4.92 35.57
N VAL A 54 46.80 6.22 35.82
CA VAL A 54 47.57 6.78 36.96
C VAL A 54 46.93 8.09 37.46
N LEU A 55 46.78 8.26 38.78
CA LEU A 55 46.50 9.55 39.46
C LEU A 55 47.76 10.08 40.18
N PRO A 56 47.93 11.40 40.28
CA PRO A 56 48.48 12.02 41.48
C PRO A 56 47.63 13.20 42.01
N THR A 57 47.84 13.56 43.28
CA THR A 57 46.94 14.45 44.06
C THR A 57 47.51 15.85 44.36
N ILE A 58 46.65 16.86 44.23
CA ILE A 58 46.45 18.00 45.16
C ILE A 58 47.65 18.93 45.50
N ASP A 59 47.45 20.24 45.28
CA ASP A 59 47.82 21.30 46.24
C ASP A 59 46.70 22.36 46.31
N PRO A 60 46.10 22.67 47.49
CA PRO A 60 45.03 23.64 47.63
C PRO A 60 45.56 24.94 48.25
N SER A 61 46.42 25.68 47.54
CA SER A 61 46.96 26.95 48.06
C SER A 61 47.15 28.07 47.02
N LEU A 62 46.20 29.01 47.00
CA LEU A 62 46.43 30.45 47.20
C LEU A 62 45.10 31.22 47.29
N ILE A 63 45.09 32.33 48.01
CA ILE A 63 43.89 33.09 48.44
C ILE A 63 44.18 34.60 48.29
N ALA A 64 43.11 35.40 48.19
CA ALA A 64 43.05 36.88 48.17
C ALA A 64 43.17 37.52 46.76
N GLU A 65 42.60 38.71 46.51
CA GLU A 65 42.14 39.72 47.48
C GLU A 65 40.85 40.48 47.08
N GLN A 66 40.13 40.97 48.09
CA GLN A 66 38.86 41.72 48.03
C GLN A 66 38.98 43.17 47.47
N THR A 67 37.81 43.79 47.22
CA THR A 67 37.42 45.24 47.32
C THR A 67 37.06 46.00 46.02
N VAL A 68 36.08 46.94 45.94
CA VAL A 68 34.95 47.35 46.84
C VAL A 68 33.84 48.15 46.07
N ILE A 69 32.56 47.86 46.36
CA ILE A 69 31.32 48.69 46.40
C ILE A 69 31.04 49.79 45.33
N GLN A 70 29.96 49.54 44.56
CA GLN A 70 28.82 50.38 44.05
C GLN A 70 28.49 51.80 44.65
N PRO A 71 27.39 52.50 44.26
CA PRO A 71 26.76 52.74 42.93
C PRO A 71 26.36 54.24 42.71
N ALA A 72 25.61 54.56 41.63
CA ALA A 72 24.75 55.76 41.55
C ALA A 72 23.62 55.59 40.49
N GLU A 73 22.44 56.18 40.73
CA GLU A 73 21.24 56.19 39.85
C GLU A 73 21.00 57.58 39.20
N SER A 74 20.22 57.66 38.10
CA SER A 74 19.23 58.74 37.87
C SER A 74 18.32 58.59 36.63
N THR A 75 17.08 58.10 36.84
CA THR A 75 15.76 58.70 36.43
C THR A 75 15.51 59.50 35.12
N ASP A 76 14.28 59.31 34.59
CA ASP A 76 13.38 60.27 33.89
C ASP A 76 13.65 60.70 32.42
N THR A 77 12.65 60.95 31.51
CA THR A 77 11.19 60.64 31.43
C THR A 77 10.61 60.93 30.02
N LEU A 78 9.68 60.07 29.54
CA LEU A 78 8.39 60.31 28.84
C LEU A 78 8.22 61.16 27.53
N LEU A 79 7.12 60.81 26.82
CA LEU A 79 6.34 61.53 25.77
C LEU A 79 6.81 61.43 24.29
N ASP A 80 5.95 61.49 23.26
CA ASP A 80 4.52 61.13 23.07
C ASP A 80 4.14 61.26 21.56
N SER A 81 3.19 60.48 21.05
CA SER A 81 2.53 60.56 19.71
C SER A 81 3.41 60.40 18.43
N GLY A 82 2.89 59.93 17.28
CA GLY A 82 1.59 59.32 16.98
C GLY A 82 1.07 59.57 15.54
N VAL A 83 0.44 58.54 14.93
CA VAL A 83 -0.45 58.59 13.74
C VAL A 83 0.19 58.74 12.34
N ALA A 84 -0.13 57.79 11.44
CA ALA A 84 0.06 57.85 9.97
C ALA A 84 -1.25 58.29 9.26
N PRO A 85 -1.25 58.57 7.94
CA PRO A 85 -1.83 57.55 7.03
C PRO A 85 -1.31 57.49 5.57
N ASP A 86 -1.32 56.26 5.03
CA ASP A 86 -1.90 55.82 3.72
C ASP A 86 -1.75 56.66 2.43
N SER A 87 -1.16 56.07 1.37
CA SER A 87 -1.81 55.85 0.04
C SER A 87 -0.83 55.43 -1.08
N ALA A 88 -1.26 54.48 -1.94
CA ALA A 88 -0.68 54.15 -3.25
C ALA A 88 -1.62 54.62 -4.40
N PRO A 89 -1.17 54.72 -5.69
CA PRO A 89 -1.22 53.55 -6.57
C PRO A 89 -0.22 53.47 -7.78
N VAL A 90 0.21 52.23 -8.07
CA VAL A 90 0.50 51.52 -9.35
C VAL A 90 0.63 52.29 -10.70
N GLN A 91 1.74 52.10 -11.45
CA GLN A 91 1.79 51.39 -12.78
C GLN A 91 3.04 51.65 -13.68
N SER A 92 3.72 50.55 -14.10
CA SER A 92 4.50 50.36 -15.36
C SER A 92 5.74 51.26 -15.63
N THR A 93 6.88 50.79 -16.15
CA THR A 93 7.13 49.96 -17.36
C THR A 93 8.55 49.35 -17.31
N ALA A 94 8.88 48.39 -18.17
CA ALA A 94 10.19 47.73 -18.23
C ALA A 94 11.06 48.15 -19.44
N SER A 95 12.38 48.25 -19.27
CA SER A 95 13.41 47.82 -20.26
C SER A 95 14.89 48.06 -19.83
N THR A 96 15.63 46.96 -19.73
CA THR A 96 17.07 46.76 -20.09
C THR A 96 18.18 47.76 -19.70
N ASN A 97 19.10 47.25 -18.86
CA ASN A 97 20.58 47.29 -18.95
C ASN A 97 21.33 48.60 -19.27
N SER A 98 22.17 49.04 -18.32
CA SER A 98 23.64 48.99 -18.49
C SER A 98 24.37 49.17 -17.14
N GLU A 99 25.59 48.65 -17.06
CA GLU A 99 26.43 48.63 -15.86
C GLU A 99 27.10 49.98 -15.59
N GLU A 100 27.25 50.37 -14.33
CA GLU A 100 28.44 51.11 -13.88
C GLU A 100 28.76 50.70 -12.42
N SER A 101 29.96 50.14 -12.19
CA SER A 101 30.39 49.63 -10.88
C SER A 101 31.16 50.70 -10.09
N THR A 102 30.75 50.94 -8.83
CA THR A 102 31.57 51.65 -7.85
C THR A 102 31.74 50.80 -6.59
N THR A 103 32.60 49.79 -6.68
CA THR A 103 32.94 48.87 -5.58
C THR A 103 34.02 49.45 -4.66
N SER A 104 33.67 49.76 -3.42
CA SER A 104 34.52 49.61 -2.22
C SER A 104 33.74 50.02 -0.97
N ASP A 105 34.03 49.33 0.14
CA ASP A 105 33.51 49.53 1.50
C ASP A 105 31.96 49.33 1.64
N LEU A 106 31.45 48.29 2.30
CA LEU A 106 32.06 47.32 3.21
C LEU A 106 31.93 45.88 2.68
N ALA A 107 32.89 45.01 3.03
CA ALA A 107 32.71 43.58 2.91
C ALA A 107 31.85 43.08 4.08
N GLY A 108 30.71 42.46 3.79
CA GLY A 108 30.02 41.65 4.79
C GLY A 108 30.90 40.47 5.17
N ALA A 109 31.15 40.28 6.47
CA ALA A 109 31.74 39.05 6.95
C ALA A 109 30.73 37.91 6.69
N ARG A 110 31.19 36.80 6.14
CA ARG A 110 30.34 35.60 6.01
C ARG A 110 30.11 35.05 7.42
N ARG A 111 28.86 35.13 7.89
CA ARG A 111 28.40 34.49 9.13
C ARG A 111 28.65 32.97 9.02
N LEU A 112 29.16 32.36 10.08
CA LEU A 112 29.43 30.92 10.14
C LEU A 112 28.22 30.24 10.80
N GLU A 113 27.55 29.41 10.02
CA GLU A 113 26.26 28.82 10.38
C GLU A 113 26.44 27.30 10.44
N LEU A 114 26.20 26.70 11.61
CA LEU A 114 26.18 25.25 11.78
C LEU A 114 24.77 24.72 11.56
N VAL A 115 24.64 23.58 10.90
CA VAL A 115 23.37 22.89 10.70
C VAL A 115 23.52 21.47 11.22
N PHE A 116 22.67 21.09 12.16
CA PHE A 116 22.49 19.71 12.61
C PHE A 116 21.16 19.21 12.06
N ILE A 117 21.18 18.11 11.31
CA ILE A 117 19.97 17.38 10.93
C ILE A 117 19.96 16.08 11.73
N ASP A 118 18.84 15.79 12.38
CA ASP A 118 18.71 14.56 13.14
C ASP A 118 18.71 13.31 12.24
N GLY A 119 19.23 12.20 12.77
CA GLY A 119 19.35 10.93 12.05
C GLY A 119 18.01 10.30 11.65
N HIS A 120 16.91 10.69 12.29
CA HIS A 120 15.56 10.18 11.98
C HIS A 120 14.84 10.98 10.89
N VAL A 121 15.27 12.20 10.55
CA VAL A 121 14.51 13.07 9.62
C VAL A 121 14.39 12.45 8.23
N ALA A 122 13.15 12.11 7.86
CA ALA A 122 12.78 11.61 6.53
C ALA A 122 13.32 12.50 5.39
N ASP A 123 13.71 11.90 4.27
CA ASP A 123 14.31 12.57 3.10
C ASP A 123 15.41 13.62 3.39
N GLN A 124 16.21 13.38 4.45
CA GLN A 124 17.40 14.17 4.78
C GLN A 124 18.31 14.48 3.58
N GLN A 125 18.42 13.61 2.58
CA GLN A 125 19.21 13.89 1.37
C GLN A 125 18.65 15.06 0.54
N GLN A 126 17.34 15.27 0.50
CA GLN A 126 16.73 16.43 -0.18
C GLN A 126 17.09 17.74 0.54
N LEU A 127 17.12 17.71 1.88
CA LEU A 127 17.61 18.81 2.73
C LEU A 127 19.11 19.09 2.48
N LEU A 128 19.93 18.04 2.49
CA LEU A 128 21.37 18.13 2.25
C LEU A 128 21.72 18.64 0.85
N ASP A 129 20.96 18.23 -0.17
CA ASP A 129 21.15 18.69 -1.55
C ASP A 129 20.77 20.16 -1.72
N ASP A 130 19.70 20.63 -1.06
CA ASP A 130 19.31 22.04 -1.09
C ASP A 130 20.35 22.92 -0.39
N LEU A 131 20.79 22.53 0.81
CA LEU A 131 21.87 23.21 1.53
C LEU A 131 23.16 23.26 0.71
N GLN A 132 23.49 22.21 -0.04
CA GLN A 132 24.64 22.18 -0.94
C GLN A 132 24.50 23.14 -2.14
N ARG A 133 23.29 23.46 -2.59
CA ARG A 133 23.04 24.47 -3.65
C ARG A 133 23.19 25.91 -3.13
N GLU A 134 22.88 26.15 -1.85
CA GLU A 134 22.97 27.45 -1.18
C GLU A 134 24.38 27.81 -0.64
N LEU A 135 25.31 26.85 -0.61
CA LEU A 135 26.74 27.04 -0.26
C LEU A 135 27.53 28.14 -1.02
N PRO A 136 27.17 28.61 -2.23
CA PRO A 136 27.85 29.74 -2.86
C PRO A 136 27.75 31.03 -2.04
N ASP A 137 26.62 31.25 -1.38
CA ASP A 137 26.24 32.53 -0.76
C ASP A 137 26.19 32.48 0.78
N ARG A 138 25.81 31.35 1.41
CA ARG A 138 25.92 31.13 2.88
C ARG A 138 27.17 30.30 3.23
N GLN A 139 27.77 30.52 4.41
CA GLN A 139 28.89 29.70 4.91
C GLN A 139 28.37 28.66 5.92
N LEU A 140 27.63 27.69 5.39
CA LEU A 140 27.04 26.58 6.15
C LEU A 140 28.08 25.47 6.39
N ALA A 141 28.04 24.86 7.58
CA ALA A 141 28.71 23.61 7.90
C ALA A 141 27.66 22.61 8.44
N VAL A 142 27.35 21.60 7.64
CA VAL A 142 26.25 20.65 7.92
C VAL A 142 26.80 19.36 8.54
N HIS A 143 26.13 18.89 9.58
CA HIS A 143 26.40 17.67 10.33
C HIS A 143 25.11 16.87 10.45
N VAL A 144 25.20 15.55 10.33
CA VAL A 144 24.10 14.62 10.60
C VAL A 144 24.34 14.00 11.97
N LEU A 145 23.32 13.95 12.82
CA LEU A 145 23.38 13.27 14.10
C LEU A 145 23.23 11.76 13.91
N ASP A 146 24.06 10.98 14.59
CA ASP A 146 23.93 9.53 14.71
C ASP A 146 22.69 9.21 15.56
N ALA A 147 21.72 8.50 14.99
CA ALA A 147 20.45 8.14 15.63
C ALA A 147 20.65 7.27 16.89
N ASP A 148 21.69 6.42 16.91
CA ASP A 148 21.98 5.49 18.01
C ASP A 148 22.75 6.15 19.19
N ARG A 149 22.99 7.47 19.13
CA ARG A 149 23.80 8.21 20.12
C ARG A 149 23.09 9.46 20.64
N ASP A 150 23.34 9.84 21.89
CA ASP A 150 22.83 11.10 22.45
C ASP A 150 23.21 12.32 21.58
N GLY A 151 22.23 12.99 21.00
CA GLY A 151 22.45 14.12 20.09
C GLY A 151 22.97 15.38 20.78
N VAL A 152 22.71 15.57 22.08
CA VAL A 152 23.24 16.71 22.83
C VAL A 152 24.75 16.53 23.05
N ASP A 153 25.20 15.32 23.39
CA ASP A 153 26.61 14.99 23.44
C ASP A 153 27.28 15.15 22.06
N GLN A 154 26.62 14.74 20.96
CA GLN A 154 27.15 14.90 19.59
C GLN A 154 27.29 16.37 19.16
N ILE A 155 26.29 17.21 19.44
CA ILE A 155 26.36 18.67 19.18
C ILE A 155 27.49 19.28 20.02
N THR A 156 27.65 18.85 21.28
CA THR A 156 28.71 19.32 22.19
C THR A 156 30.11 18.91 21.71
N GLU A 157 30.29 17.64 21.30
CA GLU A 157 31.52 17.12 20.69
C GLU A 157 31.88 17.88 19.41
N THR A 158 30.88 18.24 18.60
CA THR A 158 31.05 19.01 17.36
C THR A 158 31.50 20.44 17.68
N LEU A 159 30.72 21.19 18.46
CA LEU A 159 30.95 22.60 18.81
C LEU A 159 32.31 22.84 19.48
N ALA A 160 32.85 21.86 20.21
CA ALA A 160 34.20 21.93 20.78
C ALA A 160 35.34 22.13 19.75
N ASN A 161 35.06 21.98 18.45
CA ASN A 161 36.00 22.21 17.34
C ASN A 161 35.79 23.56 16.62
N TYR A 162 34.81 24.36 17.03
CA TYR A 162 34.41 25.62 16.37
C TYR A 162 34.55 26.83 17.30
N SER A 163 34.62 28.01 16.69
CA SER A 163 34.49 29.32 17.34
C SER A 163 33.84 30.29 16.37
N ASP A 164 33.35 31.42 16.88
CA ASP A 164 32.76 32.50 16.07
C ASP A 164 31.54 32.04 15.24
N VAL A 165 30.78 31.06 15.78
CA VAL A 165 29.53 30.55 15.19
C VAL A 165 28.39 31.54 15.48
N SER A 166 27.76 32.02 14.42
CA SER A 166 26.68 33.03 14.49
C SER A 166 25.27 32.46 14.30
N ALA A 167 25.15 31.17 13.95
CA ALA A 167 23.88 30.46 14.02
C ALA A 167 24.11 28.96 14.21
N ILE A 168 23.21 28.32 14.95
CA ILE A 168 23.01 26.87 14.95
C ILE A 168 21.58 26.62 14.49
N HIS A 169 21.42 25.90 13.39
CA HIS A 169 20.14 25.34 12.97
C HIS A 169 20.07 23.88 13.40
N ILE A 170 18.94 23.46 13.96
CA ILE A 170 18.64 22.09 14.37
C ILE A 170 17.36 21.68 13.64
N VAL A 171 17.43 20.63 12.82
CA VAL A 171 16.30 20.10 12.05
C VAL A 171 16.03 18.69 12.57
N ALA A 172 14.89 18.51 13.23
CA ALA A 172 14.58 17.35 14.05
C ALA A 172 13.06 17.14 14.12
N HIS A 173 12.61 15.95 14.54
CA HIS A 173 11.20 15.78 14.89
C HIS A 173 10.89 16.51 16.21
N GLY A 174 9.68 17.07 16.29
CA GLY A 174 9.16 17.80 17.43
C GLY A 174 7.79 17.30 17.91
N ASP A 175 7.50 17.63 19.17
CA ASP A 175 6.23 17.48 19.89
C ASP A 175 6.18 18.62 20.95
N ASP A 176 5.04 18.86 21.61
CA ASP A 176 4.84 19.96 22.57
C ASP A 176 5.88 19.94 23.71
N GLY A 177 6.88 20.82 23.59
CA GLY A 177 7.99 20.94 24.52
C GLY A 177 9.00 19.79 24.54
N ALA A 178 9.11 19.04 23.43
CA ALA A 178 10.14 18.01 23.24
C ALA A 178 10.67 17.97 21.79
N THR A 179 11.96 17.71 21.61
CA THR A 179 12.58 17.51 20.27
C THR A 179 13.58 16.36 20.26
N GLN A 180 13.61 15.59 19.17
CA GLN A 180 14.45 14.41 18.99
C GLN A 180 15.89 14.81 18.62
N LEU A 181 16.88 14.44 19.42
CA LEU A 181 18.31 14.67 19.14
C LEU A 181 19.10 13.37 19.33
N GLY A 182 19.45 12.72 18.21
CA GLY A 182 20.00 11.37 18.16
C GLY A 182 19.09 10.42 18.93
N SER A 183 19.64 9.69 19.90
CA SER A 183 18.88 8.79 20.79
C SER A 183 18.18 9.48 21.97
N THR A 184 18.04 10.81 21.96
CA THR A 184 17.63 11.59 23.14
C THR A 184 16.55 12.62 22.81
N TRP A 185 15.35 12.43 23.36
CA TRP A 185 14.33 13.48 23.44
C TRP A 185 14.78 14.57 24.44
N LEU A 186 15.12 15.75 23.93
CA LEU A 186 15.37 16.94 24.73
C LEU A 186 14.04 17.62 25.07
N SER A 187 13.65 17.55 26.34
CA SER A 187 12.41 18.09 26.88
C SER A 187 12.65 18.66 28.28
N THR A 188 11.67 19.35 28.86
CA THR A 188 11.77 19.86 30.25
C THR A 188 12.05 18.77 31.29
N ALA A 189 11.73 17.50 31.00
CA ALA A 189 11.99 16.35 31.89
C ALA A 189 13.40 15.74 31.72
N SER A 190 14.03 15.87 30.55
CA SER A 190 15.42 15.43 30.34
C SER A 190 16.44 16.55 30.59
N PHE A 191 16.08 17.81 30.37
CA PHE A 191 16.96 18.99 30.39
C PHE A 191 17.95 19.07 31.56
N ASP A 192 17.54 18.75 32.78
CA ASP A 192 18.42 18.72 33.98
C ASP A 192 19.67 17.83 33.82
N ARG A 193 19.61 16.79 32.98
CA ARG A 193 20.77 15.93 32.64
C ARG A 193 21.73 16.60 31.65
N HIS A 194 21.20 17.43 30.74
CA HIS A 194 21.92 17.96 29.58
C HIS A 194 22.32 19.44 29.73
N ALA A 195 21.74 20.18 30.67
CA ALA A 195 22.01 21.60 30.92
C ALA A 195 23.50 21.92 31.11
N ALA A 196 24.28 21.01 31.70
CA ALA A 196 25.72 21.18 31.88
C ALA A 196 26.51 21.08 30.56
N ALA A 197 26.02 20.33 29.57
CA ALA A 197 26.60 20.22 28.24
C ALA A 197 26.16 21.39 27.35
N ILE A 198 24.86 21.67 27.30
CA ILE A 198 24.25 22.81 26.56
C ILE A 198 24.88 24.14 26.99
N GLY A 199 25.11 24.32 28.29
CA GLY A 199 25.79 25.51 28.82
C GLY A 199 27.24 25.70 28.36
N THR A 200 27.90 24.71 27.76
CA THR A 200 29.23 24.86 27.16
C THR A 200 29.19 25.40 25.72
N TRP A 201 28.03 25.32 25.05
CA TRP A 201 27.88 25.75 23.65
C TRP A 201 28.20 27.24 23.49
N GLN A 202 27.97 28.05 24.54
CA GLN A 202 28.34 29.48 24.61
C GLN A 202 29.80 29.79 24.24
N TYR A 203 30.72 28.82 24.36
CA TYR A 203 32.14 29.03 24.04
C TYR A 203 32.47 28.91 22.54
N ALA A 204 31.55 28.42 21.71
CA ALA A 204 31.66 28.38 20.26
C ALA A 204 30.91 29.53 19.57
N LEU A 205 29.93 30.13 20.25
CA LEU A 205 29.00 31.12 19.70
C LEU A 205 29.54 32.56 19.71
N THR A 206 28.94 33.44 18.92
CA THR A 206 29.11 34.91 19.01
C THR A 206 28.13 35.55 20.01
N ASP A 207 28.36 36.82 20.37
CA ASP A 207 27.46 37.62 21.22
C ASP A 207 26.08 37.89 20.57
N ASP A 208 25.92 37.57 19.28
CA ASP A 208 24.78 37.81 18.38
C ASP A 208 24.37 36.53 17.61
N ALA A 209 24.45 35.38 18.29
CA ALA A 209 24.16 34.07 17.70
C ALA A 209 22.71 33.60 17.90
N ASP A 210 22.18 32.91 16.89
CA ASP A 210 20.84 32.31 16.89
C ASP A 210 20.88 30.77 17.08
N LEU A 211 19.89 30.20 17.75
CA LEU A 211 19.57 28.76 17.80
C LEU A 211 18.16 28.52 17.22
N LEU A 212 18.07 27.99 16.01
CA LEU A 212 16.81 27.79 15.28
C LEU A 212 16.44 26.31 15.27
N PHE A 213 15.31 25.96 15.88
CA PHE A 213 14.77 24.59 15.94
C PHE A 213 13.62 24.43 14.94
N TYR A 214 13.84 23.62 13.91
CA TYR A 214 12.81 23.19 12.97
C TYR A 214 12.30 21.81 13.41
N GLY A 215 11.05 21.75 13.83
CA GLY A 215 10.39 20.58 14.42
C GLY A 215 9.01 20.98 14.92
N CYS A 216 7.99 20.17 14.64
CA CYS A 216 6.59 20.52 14.89
C CYS A 216 6.31 20.84 16.36
N ASP A 217 5.43 21.81 16.59
CA ASP A 217 4.75 22.13 17.86
C ASP A 217 5.67 22.42 19.07
N LEU A 218 6.99 22.54 18.85
CA LEU A 218 7.99 22.61 19.92
C LEU A 218 7.79 23.77 20.90
N ALA A 219 7.17 24.88 20.46
CA ALA A 219 6.82 26.03 21.29
C ALA A 219 5.31 26.17 21.58
N ALA A 220 4.47 25.20 21.20
CA ALA A 220 3.00 25.30 21.25
C ALA A 220 2.42 25.57 22.65
N THR A 221 3.11 25.19 23.74
CA THR A 221 2.71 25.53 25.12
C THR A 221 3.82 26.08 26.02
N ASP A 222 3.41 26.54 27.21
CA ASP A 222 4.26 26.95 28.33
C ASP A 222 5.43 25.96 28.62
N ALA A 223 5.28 24.66 28.30
CA ALA A 223 6.32 23.66 28.49
C ALA A 223 7.51 23.87 27.54
N GLY A 224 7.22 23.97 26.23
CA GLY A 224 8.22 24.25 25.19
C GLY A 224 8.83 25.63 25.30
N VAL A 225 8.00 26.65 25.55
CA VAL A 225 8.47 28.01 25.86
C VAL A 225 9.42 28.00 27.06
N SER A 226 9.17 27.20 28.09
CA SER A 226 10.08 27.07 29.25
C SER A 226 11.39 26.38 28.91
N LEU A 227 11.39 25.38 28.02
CA LEU A 227 12.59 24.71 27.53
C LEU A 227 13.49 25.68 26.73
N LEU A 228 12.93 26.38 25.75
CA LEU A 228 13.66 27.30 24.88
C LEU A 228 14.25 28.49 25.65
N ASN A 229 13.48 29.09 26.56
CA ASN A 229 14.00 30.12 27.48
C ASN A 229 15.15 29.59 28.36
N SER A 230 15.12 28.31 28.75
CA SER A 230 16.19 27.70 29.56
C SER A 230 17.45 27.40 28.72
N ILE A 231 17.30 27.06 27.44
CA ILE A 231 18.41 26.92 26.49
C ILE A 231 19.08 28.29 26.27
N SER A 232 18.31 29.31 25.88
CA SER A 232 18.81 30.68 25.65
C SER A 232 19.58 31.23 26.86
N LEU A 233 19.05 31.03 28.08
CA LEU A 233 19.71 31.48 29.31
C LEU A 233 21.05 30.77 29.61
N LEU A 234 21.27 29.55 29.09
CA LEU A 234 22.53 28.80 29.27
C LEU A 234 23.55 29.01 28.14
N THR A 235 23.07 29.19 26.90
CA THR A 235 23.92 29.45 25.73
C THR A 235 24.31 30.91 25.60
N GLY A 236 23.50 31.83 26.14
CA GLY A 236 23.63 33.27 25.94
C GLY A 236 23.15 33.77 24.57
N ALA A 237 22.56 32.89 23.78
CA ALA A 237 22.13 33.10 22.40
C ALA A 237 20.60 33.17 22.30
N ASP A 238 20.10 33.79 21.24
CA ASP A 238 18.67 33.86 20.97
C ASP A 238 18.16 32.55 20.36
N THR A 239 16.87 32.24 20.55
CA THR A 239 16.27 30.94 20.21
C THR A 239 15.00 31.14 19.41
N ALA A 240 14.75 30.30 18.40
CA ALA A 240 13.51 30.29 17.62
C ALA A 240 13.01 28.86 17.42
N ALA A 241 11.69 28.69 17.41
CA ALA A 241 11.00 27.41 17.19
C ALA A 241 9.58 27.66 16.62
N SER A 242 8.96 26.62 16.06
CA SER A 242 7.57 26.73 15.59
C SER A 242 6.56 26.55 16.73
N GLU A 243 5.43 27.25 16.62
CA GLU A 243 4.26 27.06 17.49
C GLU A 243 3.23 26.08 16.89
N ASP A 244 3.43 25.61 15.66
CA ASP A 244 2.58 24.62 14.98
C ASP A 244 3.40 23.64 14.09
N ALA A 245 2.79 23.05 13.06
CA ALA A 245 3.39 21.97 12.29
C ALA A 245 4.50 22.49 11.34
N THR A 246 5.75 22.06 11.54
CA THR A 246 6.86 22.40 10.64
C THR A 246 6.96 21.39 9.47
N GLY A 247 6.87 21.86 8.22
CA GLY A 247 7.17 21.09 7.02
C GLY A 247 6.32 21.42 5.79
N ALA A 248 5.60 20.42 5.29
CA ALA A 248 4.92 20.47 4.00
C ALA A 248 3.55 21.19 4.04
N ALA A 249 3.40 22.23 3.22
CA ALA A 249 2.18 23.03 3.10
C ALA A 249 0.93 22.24 2.65
N ILE A 250 1.10 21.08 1.99
CA ILE A 250 -0.02 20.19 1.64
C ILE A 250 -0.56 19.41 2.85
N LEU A 251 0.25 19.25 3.91
CA LEU A 251 -0.10 18.61 5.17
C LEU A 251 -0.52 19.62 6.25
N GLY A 252 -0.56 20.91 5.91
CA GLY A 252 -0.99 21.99 6.81
C GLY A 252 0.11 22.66 7.62
N GLY A 253 1.37 22.26 7.45
CA GLY A 253 2.53 22.88 8.10
C GLY A 253 3.35 23.79 7.19
N ASP A 254 4.24 24.62 7.75
CA ASP A 254 5.18 25.43 6.95
C ASP A 254 6.61 25.52 7.55
N TRP A 255 7.41 26.53 7.20
CA TRP A 255 8.82 26.66 7.60
C TRP A 255 9.14 27.98 8.32
N VAL A 256 8.11 28.66 8.84
CA VAL A 256 8.22 29.78 9.75
C VAL A 256 8.51 29.26 11.17
N LEU A 257 9.06 30.13 12.02
CA LEU A 257 9.30 29.88 13.44
C LEU A 257 8.64 31.03 14.20
N GLU A 258 7.45 30.79 14.73
CA GLU A 258 6.54 31.80 15.29
C GLU A 258 7.11 32.35 16.61
N PHE A 259 7.64 31.43 17.43
CA PHE A 259 8.25 31.72 18.71
C PHE A 259 9.70 32.17 18.52
N GLN A 260 10.08 33.27 19.17
CA GLN A 260 11.47 33.70 19.28
C GLN A 260 11.78 34.36 20.63
N THR A 261 12.97 34.13 21.16
CA THR A 261 13.59 34.98 22.18
C THR A 261 14.47 36.03 21.50
N GLY A 262 14.42 37.28 21.97
CA GLY A 262 15.29 38.37 21.51
C GLY A 262 15.08 38.81 20.07
N SER A 263 16.06 38.63 19.18
CA SER A 263 15.98 39.08 17.77
C SER A 263 16.79 38.20 16.82
N ILE A 264 16.07 37.44 15.98
CA ILE A 264 16.69 36.52 15.02
C ILE A 264 17.25 37.25 13.80
N GLU A 265 18.55 37.06 13.54
CA GLU A 265 19.24 37.67 12.39
C GLU A 265 19.54 36.70 11.25
N SER A 266 19.38 35.40 11.51
CA SER A 266 19.53 34.32 10.52
C SER A 266 18.32 34.18 9.61
N ASN A 267 18.58 33.88 8.33
CA ASN A 267 17.51 33.53 7.38
C ASN A 267 17.00 32.10 7.63
N THR A 268 15.75 31.85 7.25
CA THR A 268 15.19 30.49 7.13
C THR A 268 16.14 29.57 6.37
N LEU A 269 16.23 28.31 6.82
CA LEU A 269 17.32 27.42 6.43
C LEU A 269 17.22 26.96 4.96
N PHE A 270 16.01 26.61 4.51
CA PHE A 270 15.75 25.91 3.25
C PHE A 270 15.15 26.79 2.17
N SER A 271 15.46 26.50 0.90
CA SER A 271 15.02 27.28 -0.26
C SER A 271 13.51 27.14 -0.52
N LEU A 272 12.90 28.17 -1.13
CA LEU A 272 11.49 28.13 -1.54
C LEU A 272 11.19 27.01 -2.57
N GLY A 273 12.21 26.47 -3.24
CA GLY A 273 12.06 25.28 -4.08
C GLY A 273 11.79 24.06 -3.22
N LEU A 274 12.72 23.75 -2.31
CA LEU A 274 12.58 22.66 -1.35
C LEU A 274 11.30 22.77 -0.53
N GLN A 275 10.96 23.94 0.01
CA GLN A 275 9.72 24.13 0.77
C GLN A 275 8.43 23.82 -0.03
N SER A 276 8.49 23.83 -1.38
CA SER A 276 7.38 23.48 -2.27
C SER A 276 7.42 22.04 -2.81
N GLU A 277 8.57 21.37 -2.69
CA GLU A 277 8.81 19.99 -3.12
C GLU A 277 8.89 18.99 -1.94
N TRP A 278 8.95 19.50 -0.71
CA TRP A 278 8.98 18.72 0.52
C TRP A 278 7.58 18.20 0.88
N LEU A 279 7.50 16.92 1.27
CA LEU A 279 6.23 16.20 1.47
C LEU A 279 6.02 15.72 2.92
N HIS A 280 6.88 16.08 3.86
CA HIS A 280 6.87 15.58 5.25
C HIS A 280 6.51 16.66 6.26
N LEU A 281 6.05 16.24 7.44
CA LEU A 281 6.07 17.07 8.65
C LEU A 281 7.18 16.57 9.58
N LEU A 282 7.80 17.48 10.32
CA LEU A 282 8.82 17.17 11.33
C LEU A 282 8.18 16.78 12.67
N GLN A 283 7.26 15.82 12.64
CA GLN A 283 6.37 15.41 13.75
C GLN A 283 6.60 13.94 14.14
N THR A 284 6.26 13.54 15.36
CA THR A 284 6.14 12.13 15.75
C THR A 284 4.85 11.94 16.56
N GLU A 285 3.99 10.99 16.19
CA GLU A 285 2.78 10.70 16.97
C GLU A 285 3.14 9.81 18.17
N THR A 286 2.67 10.19 19.36
CA THR A 286 2.99 9.47 20.61
C THR A 286 1.74 8.98 21.35
N PHE A 287 1.74 7.70 21.68
CA PHE A 287 0.61 6.97 22.26
C PHE A 287 0.96 6.49 23.66
N GLN A 288 0.64 7.29 24.69
CA GLN A 288 0.83 6.93 26.10
C GLN A 288 -0.46 7.19 26.90
N ASN A 289 -0.94 6.18 27.64
CA ASN A 289 -2.22 6.26 28.34
C ASN A 289 -2.30 7.45 29.30
N GLY A 290 -3.21 8.39 29.05
CA GLY A 290 -3.41 9.61 29.84
C GLY A 290 -2.57 10.83 29.41
N VAL A 291 -1.85 10.77 28.28
CA VAL A 291 -1.19 11.90 27.61
C VAL A 291 -2.01 12.31 26.38
N ALA A 292 -2.01 13.59 25.99
CA ALA A 292 -2.67 14.11 24.78
C ALA A 292 -4.17 13.70 24.59
N SER A 293 -4.88 13.35 25.65
CA SER A 293 -6.22 12.69 25.64
C SER A 293 -6.25 11.25 25.10
N TYR A 294 -5.13 10.67 24.71
CA TYR A 294 -5.01 9.26 24.35
C TYR A 294 -5.27 8.35 25.57
N ASN A 295 -6.15 7.37 25.41
CA ASN A 295 -6.53 6.41 26.46
C ASN A 295 -6.64 4.96 25.92
N GLY A 296 -5.90 4.63 24.85
CA GLY A 296 -6.04 3.38 24.11
C GLY A 296 -5.10 2.23 24.52
N THR A 297 -4.21 2.41 25.50
CA THR A 297 -3.31 1.32 25.92
C THR A 297 -4.06 0.28 26.75
N LEU A 298 -3.97 -1.00 26.37
CA LEU A 298 -4.47 -2.13 27.16
C LEU A 298 -3.34 -3.12 27.44
N ASP A 299 -3.22 -3.54 28.69
CA ASP A 299 -2.37 -4.65 29.11
C ASP A 299 -3.10 -5.65 30.02
N LEU A 300 -2.53 -6.86 30.13
CA LEU A 300 -3.09 -8.03 30.82
C LEU A 300 -2.00 -9.08 31.09
N VAL A 301 -2.12 -9.81 32.22
CA VAL A 301 -1.32 -11.02 32.53
C VAL A 301 -2.17 -12.29 32.49
N LEU A 302 -1.86 -13.22 31.58
CA LEU A 302 -2.46 -14.55 31.55
C LEU A 302 -1.66 -15.49 32.49
N ASP A 303 -2.29 -16.02 33.54
CA ASP A 303 -1.67 -16.89 34.54
C ASP A 303 -2.16 -18.35 34.43
N PRO A 304 -1.29 -19.34 34.13
CA PRO A 304 -1.66 -20.76 34.10
C PRO A 304 -2.03 -21.32 35.48
N ASN A 305 -1.62 -20.67 36.57
CA ASN A 305 -1.85 -21.12 37.94
C ASN A 305 -3.20 -20.64 38.51
N ALA A 306 -3.79 -19.60 37.91
CA ALA A 306 -5.10 -19.04 38.25
C ALA A 306 -5.95 -18.84 36.97
N PRO A 307 -6.20 -19.88 36.16
CA PRO A 307 -6.47 -19.73 34.73
C PRO A 307 -7.84 -19.16 34.32
N ASP A 308 -8.77 -19.02 35.28
CA ASP A 308 -10.06 -18.34 35.13
C ASP A 308 -10.03 -16.89 35.67
N THR A 309 -8.86 -16.36 36.02
CA THR A 309 -8.72 -15.05 36.69
C THR A 309 -8.45 -13.94 35.69
N VAL A 310 -9.33 -12.94 35.69
CA VAL A 310 -9.12 -11.68 34.97
C VAL A 310 -8.06 -10.84 35.69
N ASN A 311 -6.97 -10.50 34.98
CA ASN A 311 -5.84 -9.70 35.47
C ASN A 311 -5.56 -8.49 34.56
N GLY A 312 -6.61 -7.88 33.99
CA GLY A 312 -6.56 -6.61 33.25
C GLY A 312 -7.59 -5.63 33.83
N GLY A 313 -7.51 -4.35 33.44
CA GLY A 313 -8.54 -3.34 33.73
C GLY A 313 -8.77 -3.06 35.22
N ARG A 314 -7.72 -3.24 36.04
CA ARG A 314 -7.73 -3.02 37.48
C ARG A 314 -6.53 -2.14 37.84
N PRO A 315 -6.56 -1.40 38.96
CA PRO A 315 -5.38 -0.70 39.45
C PRO A 315 -4.36 -1.69 40.05
N PHE A 316 -3.62 -2.38 39.18
CA PHE A 316 -2.35 -3.05 39.47
C PHE A 316 -1.23 -2.29 38.74
N THR A 317 -0.12 -2.02 39.43
CA THR A 317 0.92 -1.07 38.98
C THR A 317 2.13 -1.74 38.32
N SER A 318 2.07 -3.06 38.13
CA SER A 318 3.08 -3.81 37.40
C SER A 318 2.58 -5.20 36.96
N MET A 319 2.97 -5.60 35.76
CA MET A 319 2.71 -6.91 35.16
C MET A 319 3.96 -7.81 35.28
N GLN A 320 3.78 -9.06 35.72
CA GLN A 320 4.88 -10.01 35.90
C GLN A 320 4.82 -11.13 34.85
N ILE A 321 5.85 -11.20 34.01
CA ILE A 321 5.94 -12.05 32.81
C ILE A 321 6.99 -13.14 33.05
N GLY A 322 6.67 -14.38 32.72
CA GLY A 322 7.54 -15.54 32.91
C GLY A 322 7.53 -16.14 34.32
N ASP A 323 6.87 -15.53 35.31
CA ASP A 323 6.73 -16.14 36.64
C ASP A 323 5.82 -17.36 36.57
N ASN A 324 6.36 -18.54 36.89
CA ASN A 324 5.64 -19.82 36.84
C ASN A 324 4.88 -20.09 35.51
N GLY A 325 5.30 -19.45 34.41
CA GLY A 325 4.68 -19.54 33.09
C GLY A 325 3.67 -18.44 32.72
N THR A 326 3.58 -17.33 33.46
CA THR A 326 2.74 -16.19 33.07
C THR A 326 3.13 -15.59 31.71
N GLN A 327 2.13 -15.17 30.94
CA GLN A 327 2.29 -14.42 29.69
C GLN A 327 1.83 -12.98 29.88
N GLY A 328 2.58 -12.01 29.33
CA GLY A 328 2.15 -10.61 29.24
C GLY A 328 1.68 -10.26 27.83
N VAL A 329 0.58 -9.52 27.72
CA VAL A 329 0.12 -8.96 26.45
C VAL A 329 -0.06 -7.45 26.56
N LEU A 330 0.24 -6.74 25.48
CA LEU A 330 0.17 -5.28 25.38
C LEU A 330 -0.38 -4.88 24.01
N ARG A 331 -1.33 -3.95 23.99
CA ARG A 331 -1.92 -3.36 22.78
C ARG A 331 -2.14 -1.87 22.95
N PHE A 332 -2.07 -1.15 21.84
CA PHE A 332 -2.44 0.27 21.74
C PHE A 332 -3.59 0.34 20.74
N ASP A 333 -4.81 0.64 21.19
CA ASP A 333 -5.97 0.86 20.34
C ASP A 333 -6.03 2.32 19.86
N GLY A 334 -6.76 2.57 18.77
CA GLY A 334 -6.91 3.92 18.22
C GLY A 334 -5.68 4.49 17.49
N LEU A 335 -4.62 3.70 17.27
CA LEU A 335 -3.41 4.13 16.55
C LEU A 335 -3.67 4.71 15.16
N VAL A 336 -4.66 4.17 14.44
CA VAL A 336 -4.90 4.42 13.02
C VAL A 336 -6.31 4.96 12.83
N GLY A 337 -6.46 6.01 12.00
CA GLY A 337 -7.76 6.63 11.72
C GLY A 337 -7.63 8.01 11.07
N GLY A 338 -8.74 8.74 11.02
CA GLY A 338 -8.80 10.11 10.50
C GLY A 338 -8.99 11.19 11.58
N GLY A 339 -8.92 10.82 12.85
CA GLY A 339 -9.00 11.75 13.98
C GLY A 339 -7.65 12.37 14.34
N THR A 340 -7.69 13.46 15.11
CA THR A 340 -6.50 14.09 15.70
C THR A 340 -5.79 13.12 16.65
N GLY A 341 -4.46 13.00 16.57
CA GLY A 341 -3.69 12.03 17.34
C GLY A 341 -3.87 10.58 16.84
N GLN A 342 -4.01 10.40 15.53
CA GLN A 342 -4.08 9.10 14.86
C GLN A 342 -3.26 9.12 13.57
N ILE A 343 -2.62 8.00 13.24
CA ILE A 343 -1.90 7.80 11.99
C ILE A 343 -2.93 7.64 10.84
N PRO A 344 -2.90 8.45 9.77
CA PRO A 344 -3.78 8.27 8.62
C PRO A 344 -3.55 6.92 7.94
N ILE A 345 -4.64 6.25 7.55
CA ILE A 345 -4.58 4.93 6.91
C ILE A 345 -3.75 4.98 5.61
N GLY A 346 -2.88 3.99 5.41
CA GLY A 346 -1.94 3.94 4.29
C GLY A 346 -0.68 4.80 4.45
N SER A 347 -0.49 5.51 5.57
CA SER A 347 0.78 6.20 5.84
C SER A 347 1.97 5.21 5.88
N THR A 348 3.13 5.66 5.44
CA THR A 348 4.36 4.87 5.45
C THR A 348 5.11 5.10 6.75
N VAL A 349 5.18 4.08 7.60
CA VAL A 349 5.83 4.12 8.92
C VAL A 349 7.34 4.03 8.75
N GLN A 350 8.05 5.07 9.19
CA GLN A 350 9.51 5.19 9.09
C GLN A 350 10.21 4.60 10.31
N ASN A 351 9.71 4.89 11.52
CA ASN A 351 10.26 4.39 12.78
C ASN A 351 9.14 4.02 13.77
N VAL A 352 9.44 3.09 14.67
CA VAL A 352 8.58 2.67 15.78
C VAL A 352 9.45 2.40 17.01
N GLU A 353 9.17 3.14 18.09
CA GLU A 353 9.77 2.89 19.40
C GLU A 353 8.69 2.52 20.43
N LEU A 354 8.95 1.46 21.20
CA LEU A 354 8.11 1.04 22.32
C LEU A 354 8.90 1.19 23.63
N THR A 355 8.55 2.18 24.43
CA THR A 355 9.18 2.48 25.73
C THR A 355 8.41 1.82 26.88
N LEU A 356 9.14 1.10 27.74
CA LEU A 356 8.59 0.32 28.86
C LEU A 356 9.41 0.57 30.14
N ASP A 357 8.80 0.93 31.26
CA ASP A 357 9.49 1.00 32.57
C ASP A 357 9.58 -0.38 33.23
N VAL A 358 10.80 -0.82 33.53
CA VAL A 358 11.12 -2.09 34.17
C VAL A 358 11.30 -1.91 35.68
N VAL A 359 10.47 -2.57 36.46
CA VAL A 359 10.42 -2.45 37.93
C VAL A 359 11.53 -3.24 38.63
N ASN A 360 12.00 -4.34 38.02
CA ASN A 360 12.97 -5.25 38.59
C ASN A 360 14.32 -5.27 37.85
N ASN A 361 15.39 -5.77 38.50
CA ASN A 361 16.69 -5.90 37.85
C ASN A 361 16.65 -7.05 36.83
N ILE A 362 16.86 -6.76 35.55
CA ILE A 362 17.13 -7.78 34.52
C ILE A 362 18.63 -8.07 34.46
N ASN A 363 19.02 -9.30 34.11
CA ASN A 363 20.42 -9.64 33.85
C ASN A 363 20.86 -9.22 32.43
N VAL A 364 22.09 -8.71 32.30
CA VAL A 364 22.72 -8.50 31.00
C VAL A 364 22.79 -9.84 30.24
N GLY A 365 22.29 -9.85 28.99
CA GLY A 365 22.16 -11.04 28.16
C GLY A 365 20.83 -11.80 28.28
N GLU A 366 19.88 -11.34 29.10
CA GLU A 366 18.47 -11.77 28.96
C GLU A 366 17.90 -11.21 27.66
N THR A 367 17.00 -11.96 27.00
CA THR A 367 16.29 -11.45 25.81
C THR A 367 14.80 -11.28 26.08
N ILE A 368 14.27 -10.12 25.69
CA ILE A 368 12.84 -9.81 25.67
C ILE A 368 12.37 -10.04 24.23
N THR A 369 11.30 -10.81 24.05
CA THR A 369 10.85 -11.26 22.74
C THR A 369 9.38 -10.93 22.53
N LEU A 370 9.07 -10.23 21.44
CA LEU A 370 7.73 -9.82 21.06
C LEU A 370 7.24 -10.66 19.87
N HIS A 371 6.02 -11.17 19.99
CA HIS A 371 5.29 -11.85 18.92
C HIS A 371 3.94 -11.19 18.70
N ARG A 372 3.68 -10.70 17.49
CA ARG A 372 2.42 -10.10 17.04
C ARG A 372 1.30 -11.13 17.15
N ILE A 373 0.25 -10.76 17.87
CA ILE A 373 -0.91 -11.62 18.14
C ILE A 373 -1.82 -11.63 16.90
N THR A 374 -2.40 -12.78 16.58
CA THR A 374 -3.30 -12.99 15.41
C THR A 374 -4.71 -13.41 15.82
N THR A 375 -5.06 -13.24 17.10
CA THR A 375 -6.35 -13.63 17.69
C THR A 375 -6.82 -12.53 18.65
N SER A 376 -8.11 -12.20 18.61
CA SER A 376 -8.67 -11.11 19.42
C SER A 376 -8.66 -11.43 20.92
N TRP A 377 -8.48 -10.39 21.73
CA TRP A 377 -8.52 -10.43 23.19
C TRP A 377 -8.94 -9.08 23.77
N ASP A 378 -9.30 -9.07 25.06
CA ASP A 378 -9.73 -7.88 25.81
C ASP A 378 -9.22 -7.92 27.26
N GLN A 379 -9.43 -6.86 28.04
CA GLN A 379 -9.03 -6.85 29.46
C GLN A 379 -9.83 -7.82 30.36
N ASN A 380 -10.89 -8.47 29.87
CA ASN A 380 -11.60 -9.56 30.56
C ASN A 380 -11.03 -10.95 30.23
N SER A 381 -10.05 -11.04 29.33
CA SER A 381 -9.50 -12.31 28.86
C SER A 381 -8.69 -13.02 29.95
N THR A 382 -8.64 -14.35 29.83
CA THR A 382 -8.10 -15.28 30.83
C THR A 382 -7.32 -16.40 30.14
N TRP A 383 -6.47 -17.12 30.87
CA TRP A 383 -5.72 -18.26 30.31
C TRP A 383 -6.64 -19.31 29.66
N ASN A 384 -7.79 -19.59 30.29
CA ASN A 384 -8.77 -20.55 29.75
C ASN A 384 -9.60 -20.00 28.57
N SER A 385 -9.89 -18.69 28.50
CA SER A 385 -10.56 -18.11 27.33
C SER A 385 -9.62 -18.03 26.11
N MET A 386 -8.33 -17.78 26.35
CA MET A 386 -7.26 -17.82 25.34
C MET A 386 -6.73 -19.23 25.10
N GLY A 387 -7.59 -20.26 25.04
CA GLY A 387 -7.19 -21.58 24.54
C GLY A 387 -6.16 -22.38 25.37
N ASN A 388 -5.91 -22.02 26.64
CA ASN A 388 -4.75 -22.39 27.48
C ASN A 388 -3.50 -21.47 27.28
N GLY A 389 -3.72 -20.16 27.28
CA GLY A 389 -2.70 -19.15 26.99
C GLY A 389 -2.38 -19.08 25.50
N ILE A 390 -1.82 -17.96 25.05
CA ILE A 390 -1.57 -17.71 23.62
C ILE A 390 -0.45 -18.63 23.09
N GLN A 391 -0.74 -19.37 22.02
CA GLN A 391 0.16 -20.34 21.40
C GLN A 391 0.97 -19.72 20.24
N ILE A 392 2.30 -19.72 20.37
CA ILE A 392 3.21 -19.14 19.37
C ILE A 392 3.10 -19.89 18.04
N GLY A 393 2.87 -19.15 16.95
CA GLY A 393 2.79 -19.69 15.59
C GLY A 393 1.41 -20.22 15.16
N SER A 394 0.41 -20.22 16.05
CA SER A 394 -0.99 -20.45 15.68
C SER A 394 -1.93 -19.33 16.11
N GLU A 395 -1.61 -18.65 17.21
CA GLU A 395 -2.34 -17.47 17.74
C GLU A 395 -1.43 -16.22 17.81
N THR A 396 -0.16 -16.40 17.43
CA THR A 396 0.78 -15.32 17.07
C THR A 396 1.47 -15.64 15.75
N HIS A 397 2.18 -14.66 15.21
CA HIS A 397 3.21 -14.94 14.20
C HIS A 397 4.33 -15.85 14.76
N GLY A 398 4.80 -16.79 13.93
CA GLY A 398 5.70 -17.87 14.36
C GLY A 398 7.16 -17.45 14.53
N THR A 399 7.62 -16.50 13.72
CA THR A 399 8.85 -15.72 14.00
C THR A 399 8.49 -14.50 14.84
N PRO A 400 9.33 -14.12 15.82
CA PRO A 400 9.14 -12.89 16.59
C PRO A 400 9.43 -11.66 15.72
N ASP A 401 8.71 -10.57 16.00
CA ASP A 401 8.89 -9.30 15.31
C ASP A 401 9.98 -8.44 15.97
N LEU A 402 10.31 -8.72 17.24
CA LEU A 402 11.50 -8.19 17.90
C LEU A 402 12.14 -9.19 18.88
N VAL A 403 13.47 -9.23 18.89
CA VAL A 403 14.29 -9.90 19.91
C VAL A 403 15.28 -8.89 20.48
N PHE A 404 14.91 -8.21 21.56
CA PHE A 404 15.78 -7.29 22.27
C PHE A 404 16.68 -8.03 23.25
N THR A 405 17.96 -7.64 23.37
CA THR A 405 18.91 -8.22 24.33
C THR A 405 19.37 -7.16 25.32
N VAL A 406 19.19 -7.42 26.62
CA VAL A 406 19.52 -6.47 27.68
C VAL A 406 21.03 -6.27 27.79
N THR A 407 21.49 -5.01 27.67
CA THR A 407 22.92 -4.64 27.61
C THR A 407 23.51 -4.08 28.92
N ASP A 408 22.68 -3.50 29.80
CA ASP A 408 23.06 -3.03 31.14
C ASP A 408 22.04 -3.49 32.21
N SER A 409 22.37 -3.40 33.50
CA SER A 409 21.57 -3.98 34.60
C SER A 409 21.18 -2.94 35.67
N ALA A 410 19.98 -2.37 35.52
CA ALA A 410 19.27 -1.56 36.51
C ALA A 410 17.74 -1.62 36.21
N PRO A 411 16.86 -1.26 37.16
CA PRO A 411 15.45 -0.99 36.86
C PRO A 411 15.31 0.44 36.27
N GLY A 412 14.28 0.65 35.45
CA GLY A 412 14.02 1.90 34.73
C GLY A 412 13.50 1.64 33.32
N GLN A 413 13.36 2.71 32.52
CA GLN A 413 12.91 2.62 31.13
C GLN A 413 13.90 1.85 30.24
N ILE A 414 13.35 0.96 29.41
CA ILE A 414 13.99 0.43 28.21
C ILE A 414 13.23 0.93 26.98
N VAL A 415 13.95 1.17 25.88
CA VAL A 415 13.37 1.48 24.57
C VAL A 415 13.55 0.25 23.67
N LEU A 416 12.47 -0.14 23.01
CA LEU A 416 12.42 -1.24 22.06
C LEU A 416 12.16 -0.68 20.66
N SER A 417 13.19 -0.67 19.82
CA SER A 417 13.12 -0.24 18.41
C SER A 417 13.64 -1.35 17.49
N GLY A 418 13.24 -1.31 16.21
CA GLY A 418 13.70 -2.28 15.21
C GLY A 418 12.72 -2.54 14.07
N THR A 419 13.23 -3.06 12.95
CA THR A 419 12.48 -3.18 11.68
C THR A 419 11.20 -4.02 11.76
N GLY A 420 11.14 -5.06 12.59
CA GLY A 420 9.92 -5.87 12.74
C GLY A 420 8.82 -5.20 13.58
N LEU A 421 9.15 -4.26 14.49
CA LEU A 421 8.16 -3.36 15.08
C LEU A 421 7.61 -2.42 14.00
N ARG A 422 8.48 -1.85 13.16
CA ARG A 422 8.09 -1.03 12.01
C ARG A 422 7.12 -1.77 11.08
N SER A 423 7.48 -2.96 10.61
CA SER A 423 6.61 -3.80 9.77
C SER A 423 5.32 -4.23 10.48
N THR A 424 5.32 -4.37 11.81
CA THR A 424 4.08 -4.63 12.56
C THR A 424 3.12 -3.43 12.50
N VAL A 425 3.59 -2.23 12.82
CA VAL A 425 2.73 -1.03 12.83
C VAL A 425 2.35 -0.63 11.40
N GLN A 426 3.25 -0.74 10.43
CA GLN A 426 2.96 -0.52 9.01
C GLN A 426 1.78 -1.37 8.53
N ARG A 427 1.69 -2.63 8.97
CA ARG A 427 0.57 -3.52 8.64
C ARG A 427 -0.75 -3.06 9.24
N TRP A 428 -0.75 -2.55 10.48
CA TRP A 428 -1.94 -1.95 11.08
C TRP A 428 -2.35 -0.65 10.37
N VAL A 429 -1.38 0.19 9.99
CA VAL A 429 -1.62 1.41 9.20
C VAL A 429 -2.13 1.08 7.79
N ASN A 430 -1.75 -0.08 7.23
CA ASN A 430 -2.26 -0.62 5.97
C ASN A 430 -3.60 -1.37 6.11
N GLY A 431 -4.19 -1.42 7.32
CA GLY A 431 -5.53 -1.98 7.57
C GLY A 431 -5.58 -3.40 8.13
N GLU A 432 -4.45 -4.06 8.43
CA GLU A 432 -4.49 -5.33 9.18
C GLU A 432 -5.01 -5.10 10.61
N SER A 433 -5.80 -6.05 11.14
CA SER A 433 -6.36 -5.96 12.50
C SER A 433 -5.27 -5.89 13.57
N ASN A 434 -5.34 -4.88 14.43
CA ASN A 434 -4.44 -4.73 15.57
C ASN A 434 -4.91 -5.58 16.75
N PHE A 435 -4.09 -6.58 17.12
CA PHE A 435 -4.24 -7.35 18.36
C PHE A 435 -3.02 -7.22 19.29
N GLY A 436 -2.10 -6.28 19.03
CA GLY A 436 -0.92 -6.05 19.85
C GLY A 436 0.10 -7.19 19.85
N TRP A 437 0.91 -7.26 20.91
CA TRP A 437 2.03 -8.21 21.06
C TRP A 437 1.92 -9.07 22.32
N LEU A 438 2.37 -10.31 22.20
CA LEU A 438 2.72 -11.22 23.29
C LEU A 438 4.19 -11.00 23.67
N LEU A 439 4.47 -10.75 24.94
CA LEU A 439 5.81 -10.54 25.49
C LEU A 439 6.30 -11.79 26.23
N THR A 440 7.55 -12.19 25.99
CA THR A 440 8.19 -13.38 26.60
C THR A 440 9.68 -13.14 26.94
N THR A 441 10.24 -13.95 27.85
CA THR A 441 11.66 -13.97 28.25
C THR A 441 12.30 -15.33 28.01
N SER A 442 13.63 -15.39 27.83
CA SER A 442 14.31 -16.57 27.28
C SER A 442 15.01 -17.48 28.29
N ASN A 443 15.55 -16.96 29.40
CA ASN A 443 16.22 -17.79 30.42
C ASN A 443 15.34 -18.06 31.65
N GLY A 444 14.05 -17.73 31.58
CA GLY A 444 13.11 -17.89 32.70
C GLY A 444 13.32 -16.88 33.83
N GLN A 445 13.91 -15.73 33.53
CA GLN A 445 13.87 -14.58 34.42
C GLN A 445 12.47 -13.93 34.37
N VAL A 446 11.92 -13.63 35.54
CA VAL A 446 10.69 -12.83 35.65
C VAL A 446 11.00 -11.41 35.20
N LEU A 447 10.27 -10.93 34.20
CA LEU A 447 10.25 -9.53 33.77
C LEU A 447 9.08 -8.84 34.46
N GLU A 448 9.33 -7.75 35.18
CA GLU A 448 8.27 -6.94 35.79
C GLU A 448 8.22 -5.56 35.14
N LEU A 449 7.15 -5.28 34.41
CA LEU A 449 6.93 -4.01 33.69
C LEU A 449 5.84 -3.17 34.35
N ARG A 450 5.85 -1.87 34.10
CA ARG A 450 4.71 -0.98 34.38
C ARG A 450 3.56 -1.16 33.40
N THR A 451 2.38 -0.80 33.87
CA THR A 451 1.09 -0.94 33.19
C THR A 451 0.47 0.43 32.89
N ALA A 452 -0.57 0.44 32.06
CA ALA A 452 -1.36 1.62 31.73
C ALA A 452 -1.99 2.31 32.96
N GLU A 453 -2.20 1.56 34.07
CA GLU A 453 -2.78 2.05 35.33
C GLU A 453 -1.78 2.59 36.38
N ASP A 454 -0.46 2.66 36.12
CA ASP A 454 0.47 3.25 37.12
C ASP A 454 0.12 4.72 37.43
N GLY A 455 0.31 5.14 38.68
CA GLY A 455 0.03 6.50 39.14
C GLY A 455 0.96 7.59 38.57
N THR A 456 2.00 7.21 37.84
CA THR A 456 3.03 8.09 37.27
C THR A 456 2.97 8.00 35.75
N THR A 457 2.37 8.97 35.06
CA THR A 457 2.11 8.88 33.61
C THR A 457 3.37 8.57 32.79
N ALA A 458 4.49 9.23 33.10
CA ALA A 458 5.78 9.05 32.42
C ALA A 458 6.43 7.66 32.61
N LEU A 459 5.87 6.78 33.45
CA LEU A 459 6.32 5.38 33.61
C LEU A 459 5.39 4.38 32.90
N ARG A 460 4.32 4.84 32.25
CA ARG A 460 3.38 3.97 31.52
C ARG A 460 3.96 3.57 30.16
N PRO A 461 3.56 2.41 29.59
CA PRO A 461 3.93 2.03 28.23
C PRO A 461 3.61 3.14 27.23
N GLN A 462 4.57 3.46 26.37
CA GLN A 462 4.46 4.47 25.31
C GLN A 462 4.89 3.86 23.98
N LEU A 463 4.09 4.04 22.94
CA LEU A 463 4.48 3.78 21.56
C LEU A 463 4.70 5.14 20.88
N ALA A 464 5.86 5.36 20.27
CA ALA A 464 6.12 6.48 19.37
C ALA A 464 6.15 5.94 17.93
N VAL A 465 5.48 6.63 17.00
CA VAL A 465 5.40 6.23 15.60
C VAL A 465 5.70 7.43 14.70
N GLU A 466 6.74 7.29 13.89
CA GLU A 466 7.11 8.24 12.85
C GLU A 466 6.58 7.74 11.51
N TYR A 467 5.94 8.60 10.71
CA TYR A 467 5.38 8.21 9.41
C TYR A 467 5.31 9.36 8.42
N VAL A 468 5.26 8.99 7.14
CA VAL A 468 4.94 9.86 6.01
C VAL A 468 3.48 9.61 5.62
N THR A 469 2.65 10.65 5.62
CA THR A 469 1.25 10.54 5.19
C THR A 469 1.16 10.28 3.68
N PHE A 470 0.53 9.17 3.28
CA PHE A 470 0.25 8.94 1.87
C PHE A 470 -0.88 9.86 1.39
N THR A 471 -0.53 10.84 0.56
CA THR A 471 -1.51 11.58 -0.24
C THR A 471 -1.86 10.73 -1.47
N PRO A 472 -3.13 10.29 -1.65
CA PRO A 472 -3.49 9.45 -2.79
C PRO A 472 -3.15 10.10 -4.13
N LEU A 473 -2.28 9.44 -4.91
CA LEU A 473 -1.86 9.92 -6.22
C LEU A 473 -3.04 9.89 -7.18
N ILE A 474 -3.61 11.07 -7.48
CA ILE A 474 -4.89 11.25 -8.19
C ILE A 474 -4.78 10.81 -9.66
N ASN A 475 -4.85 9.51 -9.94
CA ASN A 475 -5.05 8.83 -11.24
C ASN A 475 -4.18 9.30 -12.43
N THR A 476 -3.11 10.06 -12.18
CA THR A 476 -2.32 10.81 -13.18
C THR A 476 -0.82 10.64 -13.02
N ALA A 477 -0.36 10.08 -11.91
CA ALA A 477 1.03 9.70 -11.69
C ALA A 477 1.34 8.30 -12.24
N GLU A 478 2.63 8.02 -12.36
CA GLU A 478 3.25 6.75 -12.72
C GLU A 478 4.22 6.44 -11.56
N GLN A 479 4.15 5.24 -10.99
CA GLN A 479 5.00 4.83 -9.86
C GLN A 479 6.04 3.83 -10.36
N ARG A 480 7.26 3.89 -9.81
CA ARG A 480 8.25 2.81 -9.94
C ARG A 480 7.96 1.73 -8.90
N VAL A 481 7.89 0.47 -9.33
CA VAL A 481 7.57 -0.67 -8.45
C VAL A 481 8.69 -0.93 -7.44
N ASN A 482 9.93 -0.69 -7.85
CA ASN A 482 11.14 -0.89 -7.04
C ASN A 482 11.66 0.43 -6.43
N GLN A 483 10.85 1.49 -6.45
CA GLN A 483 11.17 2.70 -5.69
C GLN A 483 10.51 2.60 -4.33
N ASP A 484 11.31 2.42 -3.29
CA ASP A 484 10.83 2.53 -1.92
C ASP A 484 10.11 3.87 -1.74
N ILE A 485 8.90 3.82 -1.19
CA ILE A 485 8.41 4.95 -0.39
C ILE A 485 9.22 4.88 0.91
N ALA A 486 10.46 5.38 0.87
CA ALA A 486 11.51 5.33 1.90
C ALA A 486 11.62 4.03 2.74
N PRO A 487 12.71 3.26 2.55
CA PRO A 487 13.86 3.60 3.40
C PRO A 487 15.25 3.41 2.75
N VAL A 488 16.07 4.46 2.87
CA VAL A 488 17.54 4.41 3.01
C VAL A 488 18.32 3.47 2.08
N GLN A 489 18.99 4.05 1.07
CA GLN A 489 19.92 3.31 0.20
C GLN A 489 21.01 2.57 0.99
N SER A 490 21.08 1.24 0.83
CA SER A 490 22.29 0.47 1.11
C SER A 490 23.08 0.25 -0.19
N THR A 491 24.39 0.52 -0.15
CA THR A 491 25.17 0.68 -1.39
C THR A 491 25.69 -0.64 -1.96
N PHE A 492 25.40 -0.89 -3.24
CA PHE A 492 26.21 -1.77 -4.09
C PHE A 492 26.65 -1.06 -5.37
N ALA A 493 27.96 -1.10 -5.64
CA ALA A 493 28.60 -0.24 -6.62
C ALA A 493 28.60 -0.82 -8.04
N ARG A 494 28.24 0.01 -9.02
CA ARG A 494 28.56 -0.24 -10.44
C ARG A 494 30.07 -0.34 -10.64
N PRO A 495 30.53 -1.23 -11.53
CA PRO A 495 31.54 -0.82 -12.50
C PRO A 495 30.99 -0.87 -13.93
N LEU A 496 31.21 0.19 -14.69
CA LEU A 496 31.06 0.16 -16.15
C LEU A 496 32.20 -0.65 -16.76
N ASP A 497 31.88 -1.63 -17.61
CA ASP A 497 32.60 -1.79 -18.87
C ASP A 497 31.64 -2.32 -19.95
N GLY A 498 31.55 -1.65 -21.09
CA GLY A 498 30.48 -1.87 -22.06
C GLY A 498 30.95 -2.71 -23.25
N THR A 499 30.42 -3.92 -23.45
CA THR A 499 30.42 -4.63 -24.76
C THR A 499 29.50 -5.87 -24.82
N VAL A 500 28.19 -5.69 -24.61
CA VAL A 500 27.15 -6.61 -25.11
C VAL A 500 26.03 -5.78 -25.75
N ALA A 501 25.34 -6.33 -26.74
CA ALA A 501 24.14 -5.77 -27.37
C ALA A 501 23.06 -6.86 -27.45
N GLU A 502 21.78 -6.48 -27.57
CA GLU A 502 20.60 -7.36 -27.36
C GLU A 502 20.53 -7.83 -25.89
N ASP A 503 20.27 -6.96 -24.91
CA ASP A 503 19.02 -6.20 -24.76
C ASP A 503 17.77 -7.06 -24.98
N THR A 504 17.22 -7.56 -23.88
CA THR A 504 15.79 -7.75 -23.62
C THR A 504 15.70 -8.27 -22.19
N ASP A 505 15.49 -7.36 -21.23
CA ASP A 505 14.72 -7.76 -20.06
C ASP A 505 13.35 -8.23 -20.57
N ARG A 506 12.81 -9.33 -20.05
CA ARG A 506 11.56 -9.88 -20.58
C ARG A 506 10.53 -9.98 -19.47
N GLY A 507 9.82 -8.88 -19.30
CA GLY A 507 8.59 -8.84 -18.53
C GLY A 507 7.62 -9.93 -19.01
N SER A 508 6.95 -10.56 -18.06
CA SER A 508 6.15 -11.75 -18.27
C SER A 508 4.73 -11.41 -18.70
N HIS A 509 4.05 -12.33 -19.39
CA HIS A 509 2.59 -12.32 -19.39
C HIS A 509 2.09 -12.55 -17.94
N SER A 510 1.00 -11.89 -17.55
CA SER A 510 0.47 -11.91 -16.17
C SER A 510 1.53 -11.50 -15.13
N ALA A 511 2.13 -10.32 -15.30
CA ALA A 511 3.10 -9.74 -14.36
C ALA A 511 2.44 -8.99 -13.18
N VAL A 512 1.11 -8.89 -13.17
CA VAL A 512 0.29 -8.33 -12.08
C VAL A 512 -0.98 -9.16 -11.92
N ALA A 513 -1.48 -9.30 -10.68
CA ALA A 513 -2.77 -9.91 -10.36
C ALA A 513 -3.45 -9.16 -9.21
N ILE A 514 -4.78 -9.06 -9.23
CA ILE A 514 -5.61 -8.28 -8.29
C ILE A 514 -6.76 -9.12 -7.73
N ALA A 515 -7.08 -8.95 -6.44
CA ALA A 515 -8.24 -9.56 -5.77
C ALA A 515 -9.39 -8.53 -5.59
N PRO A 516 -10.66 -8.95 -5.42
CA PRO A 516 -11.83 -8.07 -5.37
C PRO A 516 -11.84 -6.98 -4.29
N ASN A 517 -10.99 -7.10 -3.27
CA ASN A 517 -10.77 -6.06 -2.25
C ASN A 517 -9.84 -4.92 -2.73
N GLY A 518 -9.27 -5.03 -3.93
CA GLY A 518 -8.31 -4.11 -4.51
C GLY A 518 -6.85 -4.39 -4.15
N HIS A 519 -6.54 -5.43 -3.38
CA HIS A 519 -5.16 -5.86 -3.15
C HIS A 519 -4.57 -6.45 -4.43
N TYR A 520 -3.35 -6.05 -4.80
CA TYR A 520 -2.67 -6.59 -5.98
C TYR A 520 -1.20 -6.87 -5.73
N VAL A 521 -0.64 -7.80 -6.51
CA VAL A 521 0.78 -8.17 -6.47
C VAL A 521 1.38 -7.96 -7.85
N VAL A 522 2.52 -7.29 -7.91
CA VAL A 522 3.35 -7.11 -9.11
C VAL A 522 4.60 -7.98 -8.99
N VAL A 523 5.02 -8.62 -10.07
CA VAL A 523 6.21 -9.49 -10.13
C VAL A 523 7.16 -9.09 -11.26
N TRP A 524 8.46 -9.23 -11.03
CA TRP A 524 9.50 -8.94 -12.02
C TRP A 524 10.72 -9.87 -11.88
N SER A 525 11.63 -9.76 -12.85
CA SER A 525 12.97 -10.34 -12.78
C SER A 525 13.97 -9.21 -12.58
N GLU A 526 15.01 -9.42 -11.77
CA GLU A 526 16.00 -8.36 -11.46
C GLU A 526 17.43 -8.92 -11.48
N LEU A 527 18.33 -8.20 -12.16
CA LEU A 527 19.74 -8.58 -12.28
C LEU A 527 20.59 -7.94 -11.17
N ASN A 528 20.85 -8.72 -10.12
CA ASN A 528 21.81 -8.36 -9.08
C ASN A 528 23.17 -9.05 -9.33
N ALA A 529 23.48 -10.14 -8.61
CA ALA A 529 24.65 -10.97 -8.89
C ALA A 529 24.38 -12.07 -9.95
N SER A 530 23.11 -12.42 -10.11
CA SER A 530 22.47 -13.25 -11.14
C SER A 530 21.03 -12.75 -11.28
N TRP A 531 20.26 -13.27 -12.23
CA TRP A 531 18.83 -12.95 -12.29
C TRP A 531 18.06 -13.63 -11.16
N GLY A 532 17.30 -12.84 -10.39
CA GLY A 532 16.35 -13.31 -9.38
C GLY A 532 14.93 -12.86 -9.71
N VAL A 533 13.94 -13.50 -9.07
CA VAL A 533 12.52 -13.16 -9.20
C VAL A 533 12.06 -12.44 -7.94
N TYR A 534 11.36 -11.33 -8.11
CA TYR A 534 10.95 -10.43 -7.04
C TYR A 534 9.45 -10.12 -7.15
N ALA A 535 8.87 -9.70 -6.03
CA ALA A 535 7.47 -9.31 -5.94
C ALA A 535 7.27 -8.14 -4.97
N GLN A 536 6.20 -7.39 -5.21
CA GLN A 536 5.70 -6.32 -4.35
C GLN A 536 4.19 -6.46 -4.21
N GLU A 537 3.70 -6.50 -2.98
CA GLU A 537 2.26 -6.48 -2.66
C GLU A 537 1.81 -5.02 -2.46
N PHE A 538 0.62 -4.67 -2.96
CA PHE A 538 0.03 -3.34 -2.94
C PHE A 538 -1.43 -3.41 -2.45
N ASN A 539 -1.84 -2.42 -1.65
CA ASN A 539 -3.25 -2.28 -1.26
C ASN A 539 -4.10 -1.56 -2.33
N SER A 540 -5.40 -1.46 -2.06
CA SER A 540 -6.41 -0.84 -2.94
C SER A 540 -6.21 0.64 -3.26
N LEU A 541 -5.28 1.31 -2.58
CA LEU A 541 -4.89 2.70 -2.80
C LEU A 541 -3.60 2.83 -3.64
N GLY A 542 -2.98 1.72 -4.04
CA GLY A 542 -1.71 1.70 -4.76
C GLY A 542 -0.49 1.95 -3.86
N ILE A 543 -0.58 1.54 -2.59
CA ILE A 543 0.48 1.69 -1.58
C ILE A 543 1.11 0.33 -1.35
N ALA A 544 2.44 0.28 -1.39
CA ALA A 544 3.21 -0.93 -1.05
C ALA A 544 2.89 -1.39 0.39
N VAL A 545 2.54 -2.67 0.55
CA VAL A 545 2.11 -3.24 1.85
C VAL A 545 3.29 -3.49 2.79
N ASP A 546 4.44 -3.82 2.21
CA ASP A 546 5.74 -4.08 2.84
C ASP A 546 6.84 -3.75 1.80
N LEU A 547 8.12 -4.02 2.08
CA LEU A 547 9.18 -3.86 1.07
C LEU A 547 9.16 -4.96 -0.02
N ALA A 548 9.75 -4.66 -1.17
CA ALA A 548 9.93 -5.61 -2.27
C ALA A 548 10.75 -6.82 -1.82
N PHE A 549 10.28 -8.04 -2.11
CA PHE A 549 10.88 -9.28 -1.60
C PHE A 549 11.26 -10.27 -2.71
N GLN A 550 12.32 -11.04 -2.45
CA GLN A 550 12.76 -12.09 -3.36
C GLN A 550 11.89 -13.35 -3.24
N VAL A 551 11.32 -13.77 -4.37
CA VAL A 551 10.39 -14.91 -4.50
C VAL A 551 11.17 -16.23 -4.57
N ASN A 552 12.27 -16.29 -5.33
CA ASN A 552 13.09 -17.49 -5.43
C ASN A 552 13.96 -17.70 -4.18
N GLN A 553 14.02 -18.95 -3.73
CA GLN A 553 14.87 -19.43 -2.64
C GLN A 553 16.20 -19.98 -3.19
N THR A 554 16.23 -20.40 -4.45
CA THR A 554 17.44 -20.81 -5.18
C THR A 554 18.19 -19.60 -5.73
N ALA A 555 19.48 -19.49 -5.42
CA ALA A 555 20.41 -18.46 -5.92
C ALA A 555 21.57 -19.06 -6.76
N VAL A 556 21.28 -20.08 -7.56
CA VAL A 556 22.25 -20.76 -8.44
C VAL A 556 21.65 -20.84 -9.84
N GLY A 557 22.38 -20.34 -10.83
CA GLY A 557 21.82 -20.09 -12.17
C GLY A 557 20.90 -18.86 -12.15
N ASP A 558 20.30 -18.58 -13.30
CA ASP A 558 19.42 -17.44 -13.49
C ASP A 558 17.95 -17.84 -13.33
N GLN A 559 17.15 -16.96 -12.71
CA GLN A 559 15.70 -17.11 -12.54
C GLN A 559 14.98 -15.93 -13.19
N TYR A 560 14.08 -16.20 -14.15
CA TYR A 560 13.43 -15.18 -14.99
C TYR A 560 12.06 -15.62 -15.53
N TRP A 561 11.35 -14.71 -16.21
CA TRP A 561 10.01 -14.90 -16.80
C TRP A 561 9.01 -15.38 -15.75
N ALA A 562 8.76 -14.51 -14.77
CA ALA A 562 7.91 -14.78 -13.61
C ALA A 562 6.48 -14.28 -13.77
N SER A 563 5.49 -15.16 -13.68
CA SER A 563 4.05 -14.83 -13.83
C SER A 563 3.27 -15.13 -12.56
N VAL A 564 2.29 -14.29 -12.22
CA VAL A 564 1.47 -14.37 -11.00
C VAL A 564 -0.02 -14.55 -11.31
N ALA A 565 -0.73 -15.29 -10.46
CA ALA A 565 -2.19 -15.30 -10.39
C ALA A 565 -2.65 -15.31 -8.92
N MET A 566 -3.83 -14.74 -8.64
CA MET A 566 -4.38 -14.50 -7.30
C MET A 566 -5.84 -14.98 -7.24
N ALA A 567 -6.31 -15.36 -6.05
CA ALA A 567 -7.69 -15.74 -5.75
C ALA A 567 -8.44 -14.63 -4.99
N ASP A 568 -9.76 -14.75 -4.86
CA ASP A 568 -10.60 -13.77 -4.16
C ASP A 568 -10.23 -13.57 -2.69
N ASP A 569 -9.64 -14.58 -2.04
CA ASP A 569 -9.14 -14.46 -0.67
C ASP A 569 -7.83 -13.67 -0.56
N GLY A 570 -7.23 -13.26 -1.68
CA GLY A 570 -5.92 -12.59 -1.74
C GLY A 570 -4.72 -13.54 -1.73
N SER A 571 -4.91 -14.86 -1.68
CA SER A 571 -3.80 -15.82 -1.82
C SER A 571 -3.35 -15.95 -3.27
N PHE A 572 -2.04 -16.07 -3.49
CA PHE A 572 -1.45 -15.99 -4.84
C PHE A 572 -0.37 -17.05 -5.09
N VAL A 573 -0.10 -17.32 -6.36
CA VAL A 573 0.98 -18.22 -6.81
C VAL A 573 1.81 -17.50 -7.86
N ILE A 574 3.12 -17.46 -7.63
CA ILE A 574 4.11 -16.96 -8.60
C ILE A 574 4.82 -18.17 -9.22
N THR A 575 4.95 -18.17 -10.54
CA THR A 575 5.65 -19.18 -11.35
C THR A 575 6.85 -18.53 -12.05
N TRP A 576 7.91 -19.27 -12.37
CA TRP A 576 9.06 -18.76 -13.13
C TRP A 576 9.90 -19.85 -13.80
N THR A 577 10.78 -19.44 -14.72
CA THR A 577 11.82 -20.28 -15.31
C THR A 577 13.12 -20.19 -14.51
N SER A 578 13.76 -21.33 -14.20
CA SER A 578 15.03 -21.39 -13.46
C SER A 578 16.06 -22.28 -14.17
N VAL A 579 17.27 -21.78 -14.38
CA VAL A 579 18.33 -22.42 -15.18
C VAL A 579 19.26 -23.28 -14.34
N ASP A 580 19.48 -24.54 -14.77
CA ASP A 580 20.43 -25.52 -14.21
C ASP A 580 20.28 -25.86 -12.71
N GLN A 581 19.20 -25.40 -12.07
CA GLN A 581 18.88 -25.67 -10.66
C GLN A 581 18.82 -27.17 -10.29
N ASP A 582 18.38 -28.04 -11.21
CA ASP A 582 18.39 -29.50 -11.01
C ASP A 582 19.62 -30.20 -11.61
N GLY A 583 20.54 -29.43 -12.18
CA GLY A 583 21.72 -29.87 -12.93
C GLY A 583 21.46 -30.17 -14.41
N THR A 584 20.26 -29.90 -14.93
CA THR A 584 19.86 -30.21 -16.31
C THR A 584 18.92 -29.17 -16.92
N GLY A 585 19.47 -28.03 -17.38
CA GLY A 585 18.76 -27.06 -18.23
C GLY A 585 17.73 -26.20 -17.48
N ALA A 586 16.96 -25.41 -18.23
CA ALA A 586 15.90 -24.60 -17.63
C ALA A 586 14.66 -25.45 -17.32
N ASN A 587 14.06 -25.17 -16.17
CA ASN A 587 12.92 -25.88 -15.58
C ASN A 587 11.90 -24.85 -15.02
N VAL A 588 10.63 -25.24 -14.89
CA VAL A 588 9.56 -24.37 -14.36
C VAL A 588 9.33 -24.60 -12.88
N TYR A 589 9.36 -23.53 -12.09
CA TYR A 589 9.13 -23.53 -10.65
C TYR A 589 7.94 -22.65 -10.28
N ALA A 590 7.45 -22.82 -9.05
CA ALA A 590 6.47 -21.92 -8.45
C ALA A 590 6.63 -21.83 -6.92
N ARG A 591 6.03 -20.79 -6.35
CA ARG A 591 5.88 -20.59 -4.90
C ARG A 591 4.48 -20.02 -4.63
N ARG A 592 3.77 -20.61 -3.67
CA ARG A 592 2.45 -20.15 -3.21
C ARG A 592 2.59 -19.26 -1.98
N PHE A 593 1.74 -18.25 -1.88
CA PHE A 593 1.62 -17.31 -0.77
C PHE A 593 0.17 -17.35 -0.25
N GLY A 594 -0.02 -17.25 1.06
CA GLY A 594 -1.34 -17.04 1.65
C GLY A 594 -1.79 -15.59 1.55
N ALA A 595 -3.08 -15.33 1.82
CA ALA A 595 -3.72 -14.01 1.84
C ALA A 595 -3.06 -12.95 2.76
N ASN A 596 -2.14 -13.36 3.61
CA ASN A 596 -1.37 -12.56 4.55
C ASN A 596 0.13 -12.50 4.20
N GLY A 597 0.48 -12.71 2.92
CA GLY A 597 1.86 -12.82 2.44
C GLY A 597 2.62 -14.08 2.88
N SER A 598 1.97 -15.03 3.58
CA SER A 598 2.69 -16.18 4.16
C SER A 598 3.22 -17.13 3.08
N ALA A 599 4.53 -17.06 2.86
CA ALA A 599 5.19 -17.73 1.73
C ALA A 599 5.50 -19.22 2.00
N GLY A 600 5.06 -20.08 1.09
CA GLY A 600 5.40 -21.50 1.06
C GLY A 600 6.81 -21.79 0.57
N ASN A 601 7.11 -23.07 0.36
CA ASN A 601 8.35 -23.54 -0.28
C ASN A 601 8.30 -23.35 -1.81
N GLU A 602 9.48 -23.20 -2.40
CA GLU A 602 9.71 -23.34 -3.84
C GLU A 602 9.49 -24.79 -4.31
N VAL A 603 8.75 -24.99 -5.40
CA VAL A 603 8.37 -26.32 -5.92
C VAL A 603 8.50 -26.36 -7.46
N ARG A 604 9.11 -27.41 -8.00
CA ARG A 604 9.17 -27.63 -9.46
C ARG A 604 7.85 -28.16 -10.01
N ILE A 605 7.39 -27.57 -11.12
CA ILE A 605 6.11 -27.86 -11.77
C ILE A 605 6.24 -28.98 -12.81
N ASN A 606 7.30 -29.01 -13.61
CA ASN A 606 7.55 -30.07 -14.60
C ASN A 606 8.09 -31.37 -13.96
N THR A 607 7.64 -32.52 -14.48
CA THR A 607 8.14 -33.85 -14.06
C THR A 607 9.20 -34.43 -15.00
N THR A 608 9.14 -34.11 -16.30
CA THR A 608 10.26 -34.33 -17.24
C THR A 608 11.44 -33.40 -16.91
N THR A 609 12.64 -33.97 -16.75
CA THR A 609 13.92 -33.26 -16.46
C THR A 609 14.93 -33.40 -17.60
N GLY A 610 14.43 -33.51 -18.83
CA GLY A 610 15.26 -33.74 -20.02
C GLY A 610 14.98 -32.66 -21.04
N GLY A 611 16.03 -31.99 -21.53
CA GLY A 611 15.90 -30.83 -22.40
C GLY A 611 15.63 -29.56 -21.60
N THR A 612 14.71 -28.75 -22.09
CA THR A 612 14.31 -27.47 -21.50
C THR A 612 12.80 -27.45 -21.26
N GLN A 613 12.37 -26.85 -20.15
CA GLN A 613 10.99 -26.46 -19.83
C GLN A 613 11.02 -25.01 -19.31
N GLU A 614 10.32 -24.10 -19.97
CA GLU A 614 10.47 -22.65 -19.77
C GLU A 614 9.19 -21.89 -20.16
N SER A 615 9.19 -20.56 -19.99
CA SER A 615 8.09 -19.65 -20.37
C SER A 615 6.74 -20.10 -19.82
N SER A 616 6.61 -20.06 -18.49
CA SER A 616 5.37 -20.42 -17.81
C SER A 616 4.33 -19.30 -17.84
N SER A 617 3.06 -19.69 -17.92
CA SER A 617 1.90 -18.83 -17.69
C SER A 617 0.94 -19.53 -16.71
N ILE A 618 0.22 -18.76 -15.89
CA ILE A 618 -0.63 -19.27 -14.81
C ILE A 618 -1.96 -18.52 -14.78
N ALA A 619 -3.04 -19.26 -14.50
CA ALA A 619 -4.36 -18.70 -14.19
C ALA A 619 -4.98 -19.45 -13.00
N MET A 620 -5.84 -18.75 -12.25
CA MET A 620 -6.44 -19.19 -10.98
C MET A 620 -7.94 -18.85 -10.95
N ASP A 621 -8.76 -19.69 -10.33
CA ASP A 621 -10.17 -19.41 -10.03
C ASP A 621 -10.32 -18.68 -8.69
N SER A 622 -11.46 -18.04 -8.43
CA SER A 622 -11.75 -17.32 -7.17
C SER A 622 -11.62 -18.22 -5.92
N ALA A 623 -11.79 -19.53 -6.07
CA ALA A 623 -11.60 -20.53 -5.01
C ALA A 623 -10.14 -21.01 -4.84
N GLY A 624 -9.20 -20.43 -5.60
CA GLY A 624 -7.76 -20.62 -5.53
C GLY A 624 -7.21 -21.85 -6.25
N ASN A 625 -8.00 -22.59 -7.03
CA ASN A 625 -7.47 -23.67 -7.88
C ASN A 625 -6.84 -23.07 -9.13
N TYR A 626 -5.74 -23.65 -9.60
CA TYR A 626 -4.94 -23.03 -10.65
C TYR A 626 -4.39 -24.01 -11.68
N VAL A 627 -4.11 -23.50 -12.87
CA VAL A 627 -3.47 -24.19 -13.97
C VAL A 627 -2.18 -23.47 -14.33
N ILE A 628 -1.09 -24.23 -14.47
CA ILE A 628 0.19 -23.71 -14.97
C ILE A 628 0.46 -24.39 -16.30
N ALA A 629 0.74 -23.59 -17.33
CA ALA A 629 1.16 -24.02 -18.66
C ALA A 629 2.57 -23.51 -18.98
N TRP A 630 3.30 -24.19 -19.88
CA TRP A 630 4.68 -23.85 -20.26
C TRP A 630 5.09 -24.49 -21.60
N GLN A 631 6.19 -24.02 -22.20
CA GLN A 631 6.76 -24.57 -23.44
C GLN A 631 7.92 -25.55 -23.16
N GLY A 632 8.16 -26.51 -24.05
CA GLY A 632 9.42 -27.26 -24.11
C GLY A 632 9.28 -28.77 -24.31
N ASN A 633 10.04 -29.55 -23.53
CA ASN A 633 10.18 -31.00 -23.69
C ASN A 633 9.25 -31.76 -22.72
N GLY A 634 8.55 -32.78 -23.19
CA GLY A 634 7.69 -33.61 -22.33
C GLY A 634 7.11 -34.87 -22.99
N PRO A 635 6.07 -35.48 -22.38
CA PRO A 635 5.46 -36.71 -22.88
C PRO A 635 4.66 -36.51 -24.18
N GLY A 636 5.30 -36.82 -25.32
CA GLY A 636 4.67 -36.84 -26.65
C GLY A 636 5.21 -35.80 -27.62
N ASP A 637 5.89 -34.76 -27.12
CA ASP A 637 6.52 -33.71 -27.91
C ASP A 637 7.82 -33.22 -27.24
N SER A 638 8.79 -32.78 -28.04
CA SER A 638 10.06 -32.20 -27.57
C SER A 638 10.10 -30.68 -27.65
N TYR A 639 9.11 -30.07 -28.33
CA TYR A 639 8.93 -28.61 -28.43
C TYR A 639 7.43 -28.28 -28.40
N GLY A 640 6.71 -28.88 -27.45
CA GLY A 640 5.26 -28.76 -27.29
C GLY A 640 4.85 -27.85 -26.14
N ILE A 641 3.55 -27.62 -26.03
CA ILE A 641 2.94 -26.89 -24.91
C ILE A 641 2.39 -27.90 -23.91
N PHE A 642 2.77 -27.71 -22.64
CA PHE A 642 2.43 -28.60 -21.54
C PHE A 642 1.70 -27.85 -20.43
N TYR A 643 0.86 -28.54 -19.67
CA TYR A 643 0.19 -27.98 -18.49
C TYR A 643 -0.03 -29.00 -17.37
N ARG A 644 -0.25 -28.50 -16.15
CA ARG A 644 -0.74 -29.25 -14.98
C ARG A 644 -1.74 -28.41 -14.18
N ARG A 645 -2.75 -29.08 -13.62
CA ARG A 645 -3.76 -28.48 -12.74
C ARG A 645 -3.45 -28.75 -11.27
N PHE A 646 -3.78 -27.82 -10.39
CA PHE A 646 -3.55 -27.85 -8.96
C PHE A 646 -4.80 -27.34 -8.22
N ASN A 647 -5.14 -27.93 -7.07
CA ASN A 647 -6.17 -27.33 -6.21
C ASN A 647 -5.60 -26.17 -5.37
N SER A 648 -6.47 -25.45 -4.67
CA SER A 648 -6.09 -24.34 -3.76
C SER A 648 -5.17 -24.72 -2.59
N SER A 649 -4.98 -26.00 -2.32
CA SER A 649 -3.95 -26.49 -1.38
C SER A 649 -2.57 -26.71 -2.03
N GLY A 650 -2.41 -26.36 -3.32
CA GLY A 650 -1.20 -26.63 -4.11
C GLY A 650 -1.00 -28.09 -4.50
N VAL A 651 -2.01 -28.95 -4.34
CA VAL A 651 -1.91 -30.38 -4.66
C VAL A 651 -2.20 -30.58 -6.15
N ALA A 652 -1.20 -31.08 -6.88
CA ALA A 652 -1.34 -31.40 -8.29
C ALA A 652 -2.42 -32.46 -8.53
N LEU A 653 -3.42 -32.13 -9.36
CA LEU A 653 -4.48 -33.02 -9.80
C LEU A 653 -4.01 -33.97 -10.91
N ASP A 654 -2.91 -33.64 -11.58
CA ASP A 654 -2.27 -34.44 -12.63
C ASP A 654 -0.92 -35.01 -12.17
N GLY A 655 -0.78 -36.34 -12.29
CA GLY A 655 0.42 -37.07 -11.86
C GLY A 655 1.68 -36.87 -12.72
N ALA A 656 1.52 -36.25 -13.89
CA ALA A 656 2.57 -35.78 -14.79
C ALA A 656 1.98 -34.67 -15.68
N GLU A 657 2.82 -33.93 -16.40
CA GLU A 657 2.37 -32.92 -17.37
C GLU A 657 1.58 -33.50 -18.56
N ARG A 658 0.69 -32.66 -19.10
CA ARG A 658 -0.25 -33.00 -20.18
C ARG A 658 0.03 -32.15 -21.41
N LEU A 659 0.04 -32.76 -22.59
CA LEU A 659 0.23 -32.07 -23.87
C LEU A 659 -1.06 -31.31 -24.26
N ALA A 660 -0.94 -30.02 -24.57
CA ALA A 660 -2.04 -29.18 -25.04
C ALA A 660 -2.21 -29.20 -26.56
N ASN A 661 -1.09 -29.08 -27.28
CA ASN A 661 -1.04 -29.03 -28.73
C ASN A 661 -1.41 -30.39 -29.38
N THR A 662 -1.86 -30.30 -30.63
CA THR A 662 -2.25 -31.44 -31.47
C THR A 662 -1.41 -31.57 -32.75
N SER A 663 -0.74 -30.49 -33.15
CA SER A 663 0.38 -30.45 -34.09
C SER A 663 1.69 -30.61 -33.32
N THR A 664 2.58 -31.50 -33.76
CA THR A 664 3.91 -31.73 -33.15
C THR A 664 5.03 -31.64 -34.20
N THR A 665 4.82 -30.83 -35.25
CA THR A 665 5.71 -30.73 -36.43
C THR A 665 6.55 -29.44 -36.48
N PHE A 666 6.23 -28.48 -35.63
CA PHE A 666 6.91 -27.19 -35.48
C PHE A 666 7.12 -26.92 -34.00
N GLY A 667 8.10 -26.10 -33.63
CA GLY A 667 8.22 -25.66 -32.25
C GLY A 667 7.00 -24.83 -31.88
N GLN A 668 6.34 -25.19 -30.78
CA GLN A 668 5.26 -24.41 -30.19
C GLN A 668 5.86 -23.49 -29.11
N GLY A 669 5.43 -22.23 -29.02
CA GLY A 669 5.94 -21.26 -28.04
C GLY A 669 4.93 -20.20 -27.60
N ASP A 670 5.40 -19.23 -26.81
CA ASP A 670 4.66 -18.05 -26.32
C ASP A 670 3.25 -18.42 -25.78
N VAL A 671 3.21 -19.26 -24.75
CA VAL A 671 1.96 -19.77 -24.17
C VAL A 671 1.31 -18.79 -23.19
N ALA A 672 0.00 -18.61 -23.32
CA ALA A 672 -0.86 -17.91 -22.37
C ALA A 672 -2.01 -18.82 -21.90
N VAL A 673 -2.48 -18.62 -20.66
CA VAL A 673 -3.62 -19.34 -20.07
C VAL A 673 -4.56 -18.40 -19.33
N SER A 674 -5.87 -18.65 -19.44
CA SER A 674 -6.90 -18.05 -18.59
C SER A 674 -7.94 -19.12 -18.21
N LEU A 675 -8.50 -19.00 -17.01
CA LEU A 675 -9.35 -19.98 -16.33
C LEU A 675 -10.59 -19.25 -15.79
N SER A 676 -11.78 -19.79 -16.04
CA SER A 676 -13.04 -19.32 -15.48
C SER A 676 -13.39 -20.06 -14.18
N ASP A 677 -14.17 -19.41 -13.31
CA ASP A 677 -14.72 -20.00 -12.07
C ASP A 677 -15.68 -21.16 -12.36
N SER A 678 -16.33 -21.15 -13.54
CA SER A 678 -17.08 -22.29 -14.07
C SER A 678 -16.21 -23.51 -14.43
N GLY A 679 -14.89 -23.41 -14.29
CA GLY A 679 -13.94 -24.51 -14.45
C GLY A 679 -13.60 -24.83 -15.90
N GLN A 680 -13.59 -23.83 -16.79
CA GLN A 680 -13.10 -23.95 -18.16
C GLN A 680 -11.81 -23.12 -18.31
N PHE A 681 -10.78 -23.65 -18.96
CA PHE A 681 -9.58 -22.87 -19.26
C PHE A 681 -9.23 -22.89 -20.74
N ALA A 682 -8.76 -21.75 -21.26
CA ALA A 682 -8.25 -21.59 -22.60
C ALA A 682 -6.72 -21.56 -22.57
N LEU A 683 -6.07 -22.27 -23.50
CA LEU A 683 -4.65 -22.14 -23.78
C LEU A 683 -4.46 -21.54 -25.18
N LEU A 684 -3.63 -20.51 -25.27
CA LEU A 684 -3.13 -19.93 -26.51
C LEU A 684 -1.62 -20.19 -26.62
N TRP A 685 -1.13 -20.39 -27.85
CA TRP A 685 0.30 -20.50 -28.17
C TRP A 685 0.50 -20.26 -29.68
N ASP A 686 1.74 -20.09 -30.15
CA ASP A 686 2.03 -20.01 -31.60
C ASP A 686 3.05 -21.03 -32.11
N ASP A 687 3.10 -21.19 -33.44
CA ASP A 687 4.12 -21.95 -34.17
C ASP A 687 4.37 -21.36 -35.58
N ASP A 688 5.21 -22.00 -36.39
CA ASP A 688 5.55 -21.60 -37.79
C ASP A 688 4.32 -21.43 -38.73
N LEU A 689 3.09 -21.74 -38.28
CA LEU A 689 1.84 -21.51 -39.03
C LEU A 689 1.00 -20.34 -38.49
N GLY A 690 1.35 -19.76 -37.34
CA GLY A 690 0.63 -18.70 -36.64
C GLY A 690 0.09 -19.10 -35.26
N ALA A 691 -0.67 -18.21 -34.62
CA ALA A 691 -1.22 -18.43 -33.29
C ALA A 691 -2.45 -19.36 -33.27
N HIS A 692 -2.48 -20.28 -32.30
CA HIS A 692 -3.52 -21.28 -32.07
C HIS A 692 -4.15 -21.11 -30.68
N VAL A 693 -5.40 -21.54 -30.53
CA VAL A 693 -6.10 -21.58 -29.23
C VAL A 693 -6.84 -22.91 -29.03
N ARG A 694 -7.02 -23.34 -27.78
CA ARG A 694 -7.78 -24.54 -27.43
C ARG A 694 -8.28 -24.51 -25.98
N ARG A 695 -9.54 -24.90 -25.73
CA ARG A 695 -10.11 -25.01 -24.37
C ARG A 695 -10.07 -26.41 -23.78
N PHE A 696 -10.08 -26.44 -22.45
CA PHE A 696 -9.98 -27.61 -21.60
C PHE A 696 -10.92 -27.49 -20.38
N ASP A 697 -11.34 -28.64 -19.86
CA ASP A 697 -12.15 -28.79 -18.65
C ASP A 697 -11.23 -28.89 -17.43
N PHE A 698 -11.43 -28.03 -16.42
CA PHE A 698 -10.58 -28.02 -15.22
C PHE A 698 -10.81 -29.21 -14.29
N ALA A 699 -12.01 -29.80 -14.23
CA ALA A 699 -12.31 -30.93 -13.36
C ALA A 699 -11.60 -32.23 -13.80
N ASN A 700 -11.55 -32.51 -15.11
CA ASN A 700 -10.97 -33.73 -15.67
C ASN A 700 -9.73 -33.52 -16.56
N GLY A 701 -9.38 -32.29 -16.89
CA GLY A 701 -8.17 -31.90 -17.63
C GLY A 701 -8.20 -32.26 -19.12
N ASN A 702 -9.34 -32.66 -19.68
CA ASN A 702 -9.40 -33.03 -21.10
C ASN A 702 -9.77 -31.81 -21.95
N GLY A 703 -9.27 -31.78 -23.19
CA GLY A 703 -9.63 -30.74 -24.15
C GLY A 703 -11.12 -30.81 -24.50
N ILE A 704 -11.82 -29.70 -24.33
CA ILE A 704 -13.22 -29.51 -24.75
C ILE A 704 -13.24 -29.48 -26.28
N ASP A 705 -12.30 -28.73 -26.88
CA ASP A 705 -12.16 -28.62 -28.32
C ASP A 705 -11.36 -29.81 -28.89
N ALA A 706 -11.90 -30.41 -29.96
CA ALA A 706 -11.39 -31.65 -30.55
C ALA A 706 -10.02 -31.53 -31.24
N SER A 707 -9.60 -30.31 -31.56
CA SER A 707 -8.28 -29.93 -32.09
C SER A 707 -7.94 -28.51 -31.66
N GLN A 708 -6.69 -28.09 -31.82
CA GLN A 708 -6.35 -26.66 -31.76
C GLN A 708 -7.03 -25.87 -32.89
N VAL A 709 -7.30 -24.58 -32.67
CA VAL A 709 -7.95 -23.66 -33.61
C VAL A 709 -6.97 -22.54 -33.99
N LEU A 710 -6.57 -22.49 -35.26
CA LEU A 710 -5.75 -21.41 -35.80
C LEU A 710 -6.55 -20.09 -35.83
N LEU A 711 -6.00 -19.03 -35.22
CA LEU A 711 -6.69 -17.76 -35.02
C LEU A 711 -6.92 -17.00 -36.34
N GLN A 712 -5.93 -17.01 -37.23
CA GLN A 712 -5.99 -16.42 -38.57
C GLN A 712 -5.06 -17.19 -39.53
N ASN A 713 -5.41 -17.25 -40.83
CA ASN A 713 -4.61 -17.93 -41.86
C ASN A 713 -3.38 -17.09 -42.33
N ASP A 714 -2.68 -16.45 -41.41
CA ASP A 714 -1.49 -15.65 -41.69
C ASP A 714 -0.27 -16.21 -40.94
N ILE A 715 0.72 -16.60 -41.72
CA ILE A 715 1.86 -17.47 -41.37
C ILE A 715 2.95 -16.84 -40.49
N THR A 716 2.67 -15.69 -39.88
CA THR A 716 3.58 -14.91 -39.03
C THR A 716 2.79 -14.11 -37.98
N ALA A 717 2.12 -14.85 -37.08
CA ALA A 717 1.29 -14.31 -36.00
C ALA A 717 1.66 -15.01 -34.68
N GLY A 718 1.94 -14.26 -33.62
CA GLY A 718 2.48 -14.80 -32.38
C GLY A 718 2.90 -13.75 -31.35
N ASN A 719 3.22 -14.19 -30.13
CA ASN A 719 3.17 -13.43 -28.89
C ASN A 719 1.75 -12.83 -28.68
N GLY A 720 0.91 -13.58 -27.98
CA GLY A 720 -0.51 -13.29 -27.82
C GLY A 720 -1.07 -13.84 -26.50
N ASP A 721 -2.31 -13.48 -26.22
CA ASP A 721 -2.92 -13.64 -24.90
C ASP A 721 -4.42 -13.96 -25.04
N VAL A 722 -5.04 -14.53 -24.01
CA VAL A 722 -6.43 -15.04 -24.06
C VAL A 722 -7.16 -14.89 -22.73
N ALA A 723 -8.36 -14.34 -22.75
CA ALA A 723 -9.26 -14.26 -21.59
C ALA A 723 -10.59 -14.98 -21.87
N ILE A 724 -11.17 -15.63 -20.84
CA ILE A 724 -12.38 -16.47 -20.92
C ILE A 724 -13.42 -16.07 -19.87
N ASP A 725 -14.70 -16.00 -20.25
CA ASP A 725 -15.82 -15.75 -19.34
C ASP A 725 -16.38 -17.05 -18.72
N ASP A 726 -17.22 -16.93 -17.69
CA ASP A 726 -17.84 -18.08 -17.04
C ASP A 726 -18.81 -18.87 -17.92
N ALA A 727 -19.35 -18.26 -18.98
CA ALA A 727 -20.13 -18.99 -19.97
C ALA A 727 -19.23 -19.84 -20.91
N GLY A 728 -17.91 -19.64 -20.90
CA GLY A 728 -16.92 -20.31 -21.72
C GLY A 728 -16.69 -19.66 -23.09
N ASN A 729 -17.17 -18.43 -23.28
CA ASN A 729 -16.80 -17.57 -24.40
C ASN A 729 -15.42 -16.97 -24.12
N TYR A 730 -14.63 -16.68 -25.16
CA TYR A 730 -13.27 -16.19 -24.96
C TYR A 730 -12.84 -15.24 -26.07
N VAL A 731 -11.87 -14.39 -25.76
CA VAL A 731 -11.24 -13.47 -26.71
C VAL A 731 -9.75 -13.74 -26.71
N ALA A 732 -9.20 -14.02 -27.89
CA ALA A 732 -7.77 -14.16 -28.12
C ALA A 732 -7.24 -12.90 -28.82
N VAL A 733 -6.09 -12.40 -28.36
CA VAL A 733 -5.33 -11.30 -28.95
C VAL A 733 -3.95 -11.78 -29.39
N TRP A 734 -3.39 -11.19 -30.45
CA TRP A 734 -2.04 -11.52 -30.92
C TRP A 734 -1.44 -10.40 -31.77
N ARG A 735 -0.12 -10.41 -31.90
CA ARG A 735 0.62 -9.55 -32.82
C ARG A 735 0.76 -10.19 -34.21
N THR A 736 0.52 -9.40 -35.25
CA THR A 736 0.84 -9.74 -36.66
C THR A 736 2.22 -9.19 -37.05
N TYR A 737 2.88 -9.73 -38.09
CA TYR A 737 4.20 -9.23 -38.55
C TYR A 737 4.17 -8.32 -39.80
N ASP A 738 3.45 -8.73 -40.85
CA ASP A 738 3.63 -8.20 -42.22
C ASP A 738 2.63 -7.10 -42.65
N GLY A 739 2.29 -6.18 -41.75
CA GLY A 739 1.42 -5.04 -42.08
C GLY A 739 -0.06 -5.40 -42.20
N GLY A 740 -0.57 -6.25 -41.30
CA GLY A 740 -1.99 -6.65 -41.30
C GLY A 740 -2.96 -5.47 -41.15
N ASP A 741 -2.52 -4.42 -40.44
CA ASP A 741 -3.18 -3.12 -40.28
C ASP A 741 -3.02 -2.17 -41.50
N GLY A 742 -2.01 -2.44 -42.34
CA GLY A 742 -1.56 -1.58 -43.45
C GLY A 742 -0.16 -0.98 -43.29
N SER A 743 0.56 -1.22 -42.19
CA SER A 743 1.92 -0.71 -41.96
C SER A 743 2.96 -1.76 -41.58
N SER A 744 2.97 -2.29 -40.35
CA SER A 744 3.92 -3.34 -39.94
C SER A 744 3.35 -4.30 -38.89
N ARG A 745 3.93 -4.36 -37.68
CA ARG A 745 3.35 -5.14 -36.59
C ARG A 745 2.12 -4.42 -36.04
N GLY A 746 0.97 -5.08 -36.02
CA GLY A 746 -0.27 -4.56 -35.43
C GLY A 746 -1.01 -5.61 -34.59
N ILE A 747 -1.81 -5.14 -33.62
CA ILE A 747 -2.52 -6.00 -32.64
C ILE A 747 -3.89 -6.40 -33.17
N TRP A 748 -4.12 -7.70 -33.27
CA TRP A 748 -5.38 -8.27 -33.75
C TRP A 748 -6.08 -9.07 -32.66
N MET A 749 -7.41 -9.11 -32.70
CA MET A 749 -8.24 -9.88 -31.79
C MET A 749 -9.25 -10.73 -32.55
N ARG A 750 -9.71 -11.82 -31.92
CA ARG A 750 -10.85 -12.62 -32.38
C ARG A 750 -11.61 -13.19 -31.19
N ARG A 751 -12.93 -13.13 -31.27
CA ARG A 751 -13.85 -13.60 -30.22
C ARG A 751 -14.37 -15.00 -30.56
N PHE A 752 -14.79 -15.73 -29.54
CA PHE A 752 -15.21 -17.12 -29.62
C PHE A 752 -16.39 -17.37 -28.69
N ASP A 753 -17.36 -18.17 -29.14
CA ASP A 753 -18.57 -18.56 -28.41
C ASP A 753 -18.42 -19.99 -27.92
N ALA A 754 -18.89 -20.25 -26.71
CA ALA A 754 -18.62 -21.47 -25.97
C ALA A 754 -19.04 -22.76 -26.70
N GLY A 755 -20.07 -22.71 -27.53
CA GLY A 755 -20.65 -23.86 -28.22
C GLY A 755 -20.37 -23.93 -29.73
N SER A 756 -20.22 -22.78 -30.40
CA SER A 756 -19.99 -22.69 -31.84
C SER A 756 -18.51 -22.63 -32.23
N GLY A 757 -17.63 -22.23 -31.31
CA GLY A 757 -16.18 -22.24 -31.50
C GLY A 757 -15.62 -21.13 -32.41
N THR A 758 -16.43 -20.14 -32.83
CA THR A 758 -15.97 -18.86 -33.45
C THR A 758 -17.04 -17.77 -33.36
N LEU A 759 -16.72 -16.55 -32.93
CA LEU A 759 -17.56 -15.36 -33.09
C LEU A 759 -16.94 -14.37 -34.09
N GLY A 760 -17.39 -14.47 -35.34
CA GLY A 760 -16.99 -13.55 -36.40
C GLY A 760 -15.58 -13.80 -36.95
N THR A 761 -15.02 -12.75 -37.56
CA THR A 761 -13.66 -12.72 -38.11
C THR A 761 -12.71 -12.02 -37.15
N ALA A 762 -11.41 -12.18 -37.36
CA ALA A 762 -10.39 -11.37 -36.71
C ALA A 762 -10.55 -9.87 -37.08
N THR A 763 -10.13 -8.99 -36.19
CA THR A 763 -10.19 -7.52 -36.33
C THR A 763 -8.98 -6.84 -35.68
N ASN A 764 -8.47 -5.77 -36.29
CA ASN A 764 -7.47 -4.90 -35.66
C ASN A 764 -8.04 -4.25 -34.39
N VAL A 765 -7.21 -4.14 -33.35
CA VAL A 765 -7.52 -3.46 -32.08
C VAL A 765 -7.20 -1.97 -32.17
N THR A 766 -6.08 -1.62 -32.80
CA THR A 766 -5.49 -0.27 -32.74
C THR A 766 -6.24 0.74 -33.61
N ASP A 767 -6.24 2.00 -33.18
CA ASP A 767 -6.56 3.16 -34.03
C ASP A 767 -5.27 3.70 -34.69
N THR A 768 -4.12 3.56 -34.03
CA THR A 768 -2.80 3.85 -34.60
C THR A 768 -2.30 2.66 -35.41
N THR A 769 -2.06 2.89 -36.70
CA THR A 769 -1.58 1.90 -37.68
C THR A 769 -0.28 2.37 -38.33
N ALA A 770 0.62 2.94 -37.52
CA ALA A 770 1.90 3.49 -37.96
C ALA A 770 3.03 2.85 -37.16
N ASN A 771 4.09 2.45 -37.86
CA ASN A 771 5.21 1.67 -37.30
C ASN A 771 4.70 0.38 -36.62
N MET A 772 5.21 0.05 -35.43
CA MET A 772 4.94 -1.21 -34.74
C MET A 772 4.08 -1.01 -33.50
N GLN A 773 3.15 -1.94 -33.29
CA GLN A 773 2.48 -2.27 -32.05
C GLN A 773 2.72 -3.77 -31.77
N THR A 774 3.07 -4.12 -30.53
CA THR A 774 3.55 -5.47 -30.16
C THR A 774 3.18 -5.82 -28.71
N SER A 775 3.40 -7.08 -28.33
CA SER A 775 3.18 -7.65 -26.99
C SER A 775 1.83 -7.27 -26.36
N PRO A 776 0.71 -7.75 -26.93
CA PRO A 776 -0.60 -7.49 -26.39
C PRO A 776 -0.91 -8.40 -25.20
N SER A 777 -1.57 -7.85 -24.18
CA SER A 777 -2.22 -8.62 -23.11
C SER A 777 -3.71 -8.26 -23.03
N ILE A 778 -4.55 -9.19 -22.55
CA ILE A 778 -6.00 -9.03 -22.48
C ILE A 778 -6.55 -9.48 -21.12
N GLU A 779 -7.34 -8.60 -20.51
CA GLU A 779 -8.06 -8.86 -19.25
C GLU A 779 -9.57 -8.69 -19.44
N MET A 780 -10.39 -9.43 -18.69
CA MET A 780 -11.84 -9.53 -18.91
C MET A 780 -12.63 -9.47 -17.59
N ASP A 781 -13.71 -8.70 -17.56
CA ASP A 781 -14.63 -8.61 -16.42
C ASP A 781 -15.66 -9.77 -16.41
N ALA A 782 -16.34 -9.96 -15.28
CA ALA A 782 -17.36 -11.01 -15.12
C ALA A 782 -18.60 -10.86 -16.04
N ASN A 783 -18.74 -9.73 -16.77
CA ASN A 783 -19.76 -9.52 -17.79
C ASN A 783 -19.24 -9.81 -19.22
N GLY A 784 -17.99 -10.26 -19.34
CA GLY A 784 -17.29 -10.55 -20.60
C GLY A 784 -16.74 -9.31 -21.32
N ASN A 785 -16.82 -8.11 -20.73
CA ASN A 785 -16.18 -6.92 -21.31
C ASN A 785 -14.68 -6.98 -21.06
N TYR A 786 -13.86 -6.39 -21.93
CA TYR A 786 -12.42 -6.63 -21.89
C TYR A 786 -11.56 -5.41 -22.21
N LEU A 787 -10.41 -5.34 -21.55
CA LEU A 787 -9.33 -4.39 -21.78
C LEU A 787 -8.24 -5.09 -22.58
N VAL A 788 -7.78 -4.49 -23.68
CA VAL A 788 -6.55 -4.91 -24.36
C VAL A 788 -5.50 -3.84 -24.13
N VAL A 789 -4.29 -4.25 -23.71
CA VAL A 789 -3.10 -3.38 -23.56
C VAL A 789 -1.98 -3.86 -24.49
N TRP A 790 -1.08 -2.96 -24.92
CA TRP A 790 0.05 -3.28 -25.81
C TRP A 790 1.14 -2.20 -25.81
N GLU A 791 2.33 -2.52 -26.34
CA GLU A 791 3.47 -1.61 -26.47
C GLU A 791 3.63 -1.06 -27.91
N GLY A 792 4.32 0.07 -28.09
CA GLY A 792 4.80 0.56 -29.39
C GLY A 792 4.42 2.00 -29.73
N ASN A 793 3.69 2.21 -30.84
CA ASN A 793 3.34 3.55 -31.34
C ASN A 793 1.84 3.85 -31.12
N GLY A 794 1.53 5.03 -30.59
CA GLY A 794 0.14 5.45 -30.30
C GLY A 794 -0.04 6.95 -29.98
N PRO A 795 -1.16 7.36 -29.36
CA PRO A 795 -1.47 8.75 -28.99
C PRO A 795 -0.39 9.42 -28.13
N GLY A 796 0.39 10.30 -28.76
CA GLY A 796 1.35 11.15 -28.07
C GLY A 796 2.63 10.44 -27.62
N ASP A 797 2.91 9.22 -28.11
CA ASP A 797 4.17 8.51 -27.88
C ASP A 797 4.46 7.51 -29.01
N THR A 798 5.73 7.30 -29.34
CA THR A 798 6.21 6.41 -30.42
C THR A 798 6.93 5.16 -29.91
N ALA A 799 7.16 5.05 -28.60
CA ALA A 799 7.72 3.88 -27.93
C ALA A 799 7.10 3.70 -26.53
N GLY A 800 5.79 3.97 -26.41
CA GLY A 800 5.03 3.93 -25.16
C GLY A 800 4.17 2.68 -25.02
N VAL A 801 3.32 2.67 -23.99
CA VAL A 801 2.36 1.59 -23.71
C VAL A 801 0.93 2.14 -23.71
N PHE A 802 -0.01 1.37 -24.26
CA PHE A 802 -1.35 1.81 -24.64
C PHE A 802 -2.42 0.80 -24.26
N GLY A 803 -3.66 1.24 -24.19
CA GLY A 803 -4.81 0.38 -23.95
C GLY A 803 -6.07 0.81 -24.71
N LYS A 804 -7.06 -0.09 -24.74
CA LYS A 804 -8.39 0.15 -25.31
C LYS A 804 -9.44 -0.77 -24.69
N LYS A 805 -10.58 -0.21 -24.28
CA LYS A 805 -11.67 -0.92 -23.60
C LYS A 805 -12.74 -1.35 -24.60
N PHE A 806 -13.32 -2.54 -24.43
CA PHE A 806 -14.35 -3.11 -25.31
C PHE A 806 -15.51 -3.71 -24.51
N LEU A 807 -16.74 -3.55 -25.02
CA LEU A 807 -17.87 -4.37 -24.57
C LEU A 807 -17.68 -5.84 -24.98
N ALA A 808 -18.30 -6.78 -24.25
CA ALA A 808 -18.28 -8.21 -24.56
C ALA A 808 -18.63 -8.56 -26.02
N ASN A 809 -19.48 -7.74 -26.66
CA ASN A 809 -19.87 -7.89 -28.06
C ASN A 809 -18.78 -7.49 -29.09
N GLY A 810 -17.63 -6.96 -28.64
CA GLY A 810 -16.51 -6.49 -29.45
C GLY A 810 -16.59 -5.03 -29.89
N THR A 811 -17.54 -4.25 -29.37
CA THR A 811 -17.64 -2.81 -29.66
C THR A 811 -16.65 -2.04 -28.78
N PRO A 812 -15.75 -1.20 -29.34
CA PRO A 812 -14.86 -0.36 -28.54
C PRO A 812 -15.65 0.67 -27.74
N LEU A 813 -15.38 0.76 -26.45
CA LEU A 813 -15.91 1.77 -25.52
C LEU A 813 -15.05 3.04 -25.54
N THR A 814 -13.74 2.89 -25.76
CA THR A 814 -12.80 4.01 -25.85
C THR A 814 -12.12 4.03 -27.23
N PRO A 815 -11.62 5.20 -27.66
CA PRO A 815 -10.43 5.24 -28.51
C PRO A 815 -9.25 4.52 -27.84
N GLU A 816 -8.20 4.27 -28.60
CA GLU A 816 -6.85 4.03 -28.09
C GLU A 816 -6.40 5.16 -27.14
N PHE A 817 -5.85 4.79 -25.98
CA PHE A 817 -5.32 5.73 -24.97
C PHE A 817 -3.94 5.28 -24.46
N ARG A 818 -3.12 6.23 -24.01
CA ARG A 818 -1.77 5.95 -23.48
C ARG A 818 -1.81 5.68 -21.98
N LEU A 819 -1.06 4.66 -21.55
CA LEU A 819 -0.94 4.24 -20.16
C LEU A 819 0.19 4.98 -19.44
N ASN A 820 1.38 5.02 -20.05
CA ASN A 820 2.55 5.70 -19.49
C ASN A 820 2.38 7.23 -19.43
N VAL A 821 2.96 7.83 -18.40
CA VAL A 821 3.19 9.27 -18.27
C VAL A 821 4.53 9.63 -18.92
N THR A 822 5.58 8.84 -18.67
CA THR A 822 6.94 9.07 -19.16
C THR A 822 7.10 8.70 -20.64
N THR A 823 7.34 9.69 -21.51
CA THR A 823 7.48 9.50 -22.98
C THR A 823 8.93 9.57 -23.48
N THR A 824 9.89 9.17 -22.66
CA THR A 824 11.32 9.26 -22.96
C THR A 824 11.97 7.89 -22.85
N GLY A 825 12.58 7.42 -23.93
CA GLY A 825 13.06 6.03 -24.04
C GLY A 825 11.97 5.08 -24.51
N THR A 826 12.14 3.79 -24.26
CA THR A 826 11.17 2.73 -24.58
C THR A 826 10.36 2.37 -23.33
N GLN A 827 9.10 1.99 -23.53
CA GLN A 827 8.23 1.31 -22.56
C GLN A 827 7.73 0.01 -23.23
N GLU A 828 7.84 -1.13 -22.55
CA GLU A 828 7.64 -2.47 -23.11
C GLU A 828 7.14 -3.49 -22.07
N MET A 829 6.68 -4.65 -22.55
CA MET A 829 6.05 -5.73 -21.75
C MET A 829 4.94 -5.24 -20.81
N VAL A 830 3.95 -4.54 -21.38
CA VAL A 830 2.77 -4.15 -20.61
C VAL A 830 1.87 -5.35 -20.30
N SER A 831 1.57 -5.52 -19.02
CA SER A 831 0.56 -6.44 -18.48
C SER A 831 -0.45 -5.63 -17.66
N ALA A 832 -1.65 -6.15 -17.47
CA ALA A 832 -2.68 -5.51 -16.68
C ALA A 832 -3.41 -6.53 -15.81
N ALA A 833 -4.13 -6.04 -14.80
CA ALA A 833 -5.11 -6.80 -14.04
C ALA A 833 -6.28 -5.86 -13.68
N LEU A 834 -7.52 -6.33 -13.78
CA LEU A 834 -8.71 -5.49 -13.59
C LEU A 834 -9.71 -6.08 -12.59
N LEU A 835 -10.44 -5.19 -11.92
CA LEU A 835 -11.69 -5.49 -11.20
C LEU A 835 -12.89 -5.25 -12.12
N ASP A 836 -12.85 -4.11 -12.81
CA ASP A 836 -13.76 -3.74 -13.87
C ASP A 836 -13.02 -2.86 -14.89
N LEU A 837 -13.67 -2.52 -16.00
CA LEU A 837 -13.04 -1.73 -17.06
C LEU A 837 -12.56 -0.34 -16.64
N ASN A 838 -12.99 0.23 -15.51
CA ASN A 838 -12.52 1.51 -14.98
C ASN A 838 -11.49 1.34 -13.86
N ASN A 839 -11.62 0.30 -13.05
CA ASN A 839 -10.77 0.01 -11.89
C ASN A 839 -9.77 -1.11 -12.22
N PHE A 840 -8.57 -0.72 -12.68
CA PHE A 840 -7.52 -1.64 -13.14
C PHE A 840 -6.11 -1.10 -12.89
N VAL A 841 -5.12 -2.01 -12.82
CA VAL A 841 -3.69 -1.69 -12.75
C VAL A 841 -3.04 -2.12 -14.06
N ALA A 842 -2.15 -1.29 -14.61
CA ALA A 842 -1.24 -1.67 -15.67
C ALA A 842 0.21 -1.57 -15.17
N VAL A 843 1.04 -2.54 -15.53
CA VAL A 843 2.48 -2.61 -15.21
C VAL A 843 3.29 -2.79 -16.48
N TRP A 844 4.50 -2.24 -16.54
CA TRP A 844 5.39 -2.36 -17.70
C TRP A 844 6.86 -2.11 -17.31
N SER A 845 7.79 -2.47 -18.19
CA SER A 845 9.21 -2.14 -18.05
C SER A 845 9.59 -0.95 -18.96
N GLY A 846 10.57 -0.13 -18.59
CA GLY A 846 11.02 0.94 -19.48
C GLY A 846 11.95 1.99 -18.87
N ALA A 847 12.05 3.13 -19.55
CA ALA A 847 12.93 4.21 -19.15
C ALA A 847 12.20 5.30 -18.33
N GLY A 848 12.79 5.66 -17.19
CA GLY A 848 12.37 6.75 -16.31
C GLY A 848 13.40 7.88 -16.22
N SER A 849 13.30 8.67 -15.15
CA SER A 849 14.28 9.71 -14.78
C SER A 849 15.67 9.15 -14.45
N ASP A 850 15.72 8.07 -13.67
CA ASP A 850 16.95 7.64 -12.98
C ASP A 850 17.56 6.34 -13.54
N ASP A 851 16.78 5.57 -14.29
CA ASP A 851 17.17 4.28 -14.86
C ASP A 851 16.36 3.97 -16.13
N SER A 852 16.96 3.22 -17.07
CA SER A 852 16.45 2.94 -18.41
C SER A 852 15.60 1.67 -18.55
N ASN A 853 15.60 0.79 -17.53
CA ASN A 853 15.01 -0.55 -17.59
C ASN A 853 14.13 -0.84 -16.35
N GLY A 854 13.56 0.20 -15.74
CA GLY A 854 12.82 0.07 -14.49
C GLY A 854 11.44 -0.54 -14.68
N VAL A 855 10.91 -1.15 -13.63
CA VAL A 855 9.52 -1.62 -13.57
C VAL A 855 8.63 -0.49 -13.07
N PHE A 856 7.55 -0.21 -13.79
CA PHE A 856 6.58 0.83 -13.50
C PHE A 856 5.18 0.24 -13.36
N LEU A 857 4.34 0.93 -12.59
CA LEU A 857 2.91 0.70 -12.54
C LEU A 857 2.14 2.00 -12.71
N ARG A 858 0.89 1.87 -13.14
CA ARG A 858 -0.13 2.90 -12.97
C ARG A 858 -1.50 2.27 -12.71
N GLN A 859 -2.11 2.71 -11.63
CA GLN A 859 -3.49 2.43 -11.28
C GLN A 859 -4.44 3.39 -12.00
N PHE A 860 -5.58 2.87 -12.43
CA PHE A 860 -6.69 3.59 -13.05
C PHE A 860 -7.96 3.31 -12.24
N GLY A 861 -8.76 4.34 -11.99
CA GLY A 861 -9.86 4.26 -11.03
C GLY A 861 -9.35 4.13 -9.59
N SER A 862 -10.20 3.64 -8.68
CA SER A 862 -9.79 3.22 -7.35
C SER A 862 -9.90 1.70 -7.28
N ALA A 863 -8.88 0.99 -6.80
CA ALA A 863 -8.99 -0.45 -6.63
C ALA A 863 -9.91 -0.82 -5.45
N THR A 864 -10.31 0.13 -4.60
CA THR A 864 -11.57 0.01 -3.83
C THR A 864 -12.77 0.10 -4.77
N PRO A 865 -13.74 -0.85 -4.72
CA PRO A 865 -15.05 -0.66 -5.34
C PRO A 865 -15.64 0.71 -4.96
N PRO A 866 -16.12 1.55 -5.91
CA PRO A 866 -16.34 2.97 -5.65
C PRO A 866 -17.27 3.27 -4.46
N SER A 867 -16.71 3.89 -3.42
CA SER A 867 -17.35 4.20 -2.13
C SER A 867 -18.43 5.29 -2.20
N SER A 868 -18.50 6.03 -3.31
CA SER A 868 -19.64 6.90 -3.63
C SER A 868 -20.29 6.42 -4.92
N SER A 869 -21.36 5.62 -4.80
CA SER A 869 -22.27 5.35 -5.90
C SER A 869 -23.70 5.25 -5.39
N PHE A 870 -24.58 6.11 -5.88
CA PHE A 870 -25.96 6.16 -5.43
C PHE A 870 -26.77 5.03 -6.08
N LEU A 871 -27.27 4.09 -5.28
CA LEU A 871 -28.19 3.05 -5.74
C LEU A 871 -29.63 3.55 -5.65
N PHE A 872 -30.45 3.24 -6.65
CA PHE A 872 -31.88 3.55 -6.65
C PHE A 872 -32.71 2.50 -7.38
N SER A 873 -33.95 2.32 -6.96
CA SER A 873 -34.93 1.43 -7.59
C SER A 873 -35.78 2.16 -8.64
N THR A 874 -36.31 1.42 -9.61
CA THR A 874 -37.35 1.93 -10.52
C THR A 874 -38.75 1.68 -9.96
N SER A 875 -39.56 2.73 -9.76
CA SER A 875 -40.96 2.57 -9.32
C SER A 875 -41.93 2.17 -10.46
N GLY A 876 -41.41 1.89 -11.66
CA GLY A 876 -42.19 1.59 -12.87
C GLY A 876 -41.32 1.21 -14.06
N ASP A 877 -41.93 0.57 -15.05
CA ASP A 877 -41.33 0.22 -16.34
C ASP A 877 -40.93 1.47 -17.13
N VAL A 878 -39.68 1.52 -17.60
CA VAL A 878 -39.12 2.62 -18.41
C VAL A 878 -38.67 2.17 -19.81
N SER A 879 -38.98 0.93 -20.18
CA SER A 879 -38.64 0.37 -21.49
C SER A 879 -39.21 1.22 -22.64
N GLY A 880 -38.37 1.49 -23.64
CA GLY A 880 -38.67 2.44 -24.72
C GLY A 880 -38.28 3.90 -24.44
N SER A 881 -37.54 4.18 -23.35
CA SER A 881 -36.77 5.43 -23.22
C SER A 881 -35.78 5.61 -24.39
N THR A 882 -35.54 6.86 -24.80
CA THR A 882 -34.62 7.18 -25.92
C THR A 882 -33.22 7.60 -25.47
N THR A 883 -32.94 7.57 -24.17
CA THR A 883 -31.63 7.90 -23.60
C THR A 883 -30.71 6.67 -23.67
N PRO A 884 -29.43 6.81 -24.07
CA PRO A 884 -28.48 5.69 -24.03
C PRO A 884 -28.44 5.01 -22.65
N GLY A 885 -28.40 3.68 -22.63
CA GLY A 885 -28.45 2.86 -21.42
C GLY A 885 -29.87 2.53 -20.92
N LEU A 886 -30.88 3.38 -21.14
CA LEU A 886 -32.22 3.26 -20.54
C LEU A 886 -33.21 2.39 -21.34
N ALA A 887 -32.74 1.55 -22.26
CA ALA A 887 -33.62 0.95 -23.28
C ALA A 887 -34.55 -0.16 -22.75
N ASP A 888 -34.06 -0.96 -21.79
CA ASP A 888 -34.60 -2.29 -21.45
C ASP A 888 -34.98 -2.45 -19.96
N TRP A 889 -34.96 -1.39 -19.15
CA TRP A 889 -35.19 -1.46 -17.71
C TRP A 889 -36.67 -1.50 -17.33
N THR A 890 -37.00 -2.37 -16.39
CA THR A 890 -38.36 -2.62 -15.89
C THR A 890 -38.59 -1.95 -14.52
N LYS A 891 -39.71 -2.26 -13.84
CA LYS A 891 -39.99 -1.85 -12.45
C LYS A 891 -39.16 -2.72 -11.49
N GLY A 892 -38.70 -2.18 -10.36
CA GLY A 892 -37.95 -2.92 -9.34
C GLY A 892 -36.52 -3.29 -9.74
N ASP A 893 -36.04 -2.78 -10.88
CA ASP A 893 -34.64 -2.83 -11.28
C ASP A 893 -33.82 -1.95 -10.33
N ILE A 894 -32.67 -2.45 -9.88
CA ILE A 894 -31.71 -1.69 -9.06
C ILE A 894 -30.66 -1.09 -9.99
N LEU A 895 -30.46 0.21 -9.87
CA LEU A 895 -29.64 1.02 -10.78
C LEU A 895 -28.54 1.73 -9.99
N ARG A 896 -27.33 1.79 -10.56
CA ARG A 896 -26.16 2.47 -9.97
C ARG A 896 -25.87 3.77 -10.70
N PHE A 897 -25.69 4.86 -9.95
CA PHE A 897 -25.22 6.14 -10.47
C PHE A 897 -23.83 6.49 -9.89
N GLY A 898 -22.82 6.57 -10.76
CA GLY A 898 -21.42 6.80 -10.39
C GLY A 898 -20.47 7.07 -11.56
N GLU A 899 -19.17 7.17 -11.23
CA GLU A 899 -18.04 7.60 -12.06
C GLU A 899 -17.95 9.13 -12.32
N PRO A 900 -16.73 9.71 -12.36
CA PRO A 900 -16.22 10.50 -11.23
C PRO A 900 -16.65 11.97 -11.22
N ASN A 901 -17.38 12.44 -12.23
CA ASN A 901 -17.71 13.86 -12.40
C ASN A 901 -19.07 14.21 -11.79
N TYR A 902 -19.17 14.18 -10.45
CA TYR A 902 -20.35 14.58 -9.67
C TYR A 902 -20.64 16.10 -9.71
N SER A 903 -20.90 16.64 -10.90
CA SER A 903 -21.39 18.01 -11.10
C SER A 903 -22.92 18.02 -11.10
N LEU A 904 -23.52 18.17 -9.92
CA LEU A 904 -24.97 18.31 -9.76
C LEU A 904 -25.42 19.74 -10.10
N GLY A 905 -25.44 20.05 -11.40
CA GLY A 905 -25.88 21.33 -11.94
C GLY A 905 -27.40 21.42 -12.12
N PHE A 906 -27.97 22.62 -11.93
CA PHE A 906 -29.42 22.86 -12.06
C PHE A 906 -30.05 22.57 -13.45
N ASN A 907 -29.28 22.19 -14.47
CA ASN A 907 -29.78 21.91 -15.84
C ASN A 907 -29.03 20.79 -16.61
N SER A 908 -28.03 20.12 -16.04
CA SER A 908 -27.39 18.92 -16.64
C SER A 908 -26.85 17.99 -15.57
N THR A 909 -26.65 16.74 -15.94
CA THR A 909 -26.07 15.70 -15.10
C THR A 909 -25.21 14.83 -16.01
N ASP A 910 -23.92 14.78 -15.74
CA ASP A 910 -22.91 14.33 -16.72
C ASP A 910 -22.36 12.93 -16.38
N GLY A 911 -22.96 12.24 -15.39
CA GLY A 911 -22.59 10.90 -14.92
C GLY A 911 -23.37 9.76 -15.59
N THR A 912 -22.82 8.55 -15.52
CA THR A 912 -23.45 7.34 -16.07
C THR A 912 -24.39 6.66 -15.07
N ILE A 913 -25.56 6.23 -15.55
CA ILE A 913 -26.43 5.27 -14.85
C ILE A 913 -26.21 3.90 -15.47
N GLN A 914 -25.97 2.89 -14.63
CA GLN A 914 -25.81 1.49 -15.03
C GLN A 914 -26.92 0.63 -14.41
N PHE A 915 -27.31 -0.43 -15.09
CA PHE A 915 -28.07 -1.52 -14.46
C PHE A 915 -27.16 -2.24 -13.46
N TYR A 916 -27.63 -2.42 -12.23
CA TYR A 916 -26.84 -3.05 -11.16
C TYR A 916 -27.33 -4.48 -10.89
N GLY A 917 -28.66 -4.67 -10.82
CA GLY A 917 -29.29 -5.99 -10.64
C GLY A 917 -30.81 -5.90 -10.56
N THR A 918 -31.46 -7.02 -10.25
CA THR A 918 -32.89 -7.07 -9.90
C THR A 918 -33.09 -7.72 -8.54
N ALA A 919 -34.00 -7.17 -7.72
CA ALA A 919 -34.41 -7.83 -6.48
C ALA A 919 -35.32 -9.06 -6.70
N ASP A 920 -35.79 -9.27 -7.94
CA ASP A 920 -36.49 -10.49 -8.37
C ASP A 920 -35.59 -11.34 -9.28
N ALA A 921 -35.55 -12.65 -9.00
CA ALA A 921 -34.86 -13.65 -9.79
C ALA A 921 -35.80 -14.79 -10.27
N ALA A 922 -37.10 -14.80 -9.92
CA ALA A 922 -38.04 -15.78 -10.48
C ALA A 922 -39.55 -15.45 -10.38
N VAL A 923 -40.11 -15.22 -11.58
CA VAL A 923 -41.42 -15.72 -12.07
C VAL A 923 -42.69 -15.10 -11.46
N ASP A 924 -43.09 -13.94 -12.02
CA ASP A 924 -44.32 -13.90 -12.88
C ASP A 924 -44.41 -12.66 -13.80
N GLY A 925 -43.42 -11.74 -13.79
CA GLY A 925 -43.37 -10.59 -14.70
C GLY A 925 -44.16 -9.36 -14.24
N ASN A 926 -44.72 -9.39 -13.03
CA ASN A 926 -44.96 -8.20 -12.22
C ASN A 926 -43.82 -8.14 -11.18
N ILE A 927 -43.00 -7.11 -11.23
CA ILE A 927 -41.85 -6.96 -10.33
C ILE A 927 -42.25 -6.05 -9.17
N ALA A 928 -41.71 -6.34 -7.98
CA ALA A 928 -42.02 -5.67 -6.72
C ALA A 928 -41.73 -4.16 -6.71
N ASN A 929 -42.30 -3.42 -5.75
CA ASN A 929 -41.96 -2.00 -5.53
C ASN A 929 -41.06 -1.87 -4.30
N ILE A 930 -39.75 -1.74 -4.52
CA ILE A 930 -38.76 -1.45 -3.47
C ILE A 930 -38.96 0.02 -3.05
N ASP A 931 -39.39 0.25 -1.81
CA ASP A 931 -39.58 1.61 -1.27
C ASP A 931 -38.34 2.05 -0.44
N GLY A 932 -37.79 1.18 0.41
CA GLY A 932 -36.54 1.40 1.13
C GLY A 932 -35.41 0.47 0.67
N MET A 933 -34.17 0.97 0.62
CA MET A 933 -32.99 0.21 0.23
C MET A 933 -31.71 0.79 0.88
N HIS A 934 -30.79 -0.08 1.31
CA HIS A 934 -29.48 0.27 1.86
C HIS A 934 -28.41 -0.69 1.29
N PHE A 935 -27.20 -0.19 1.05
CA PHE A 935 -26.06 -0.99 0.57
C PHE A 935 -25.06 -1.20 1.69
N VAL A 936 -24.76 -2.45 2.04
CA VAL A 936 -23.89 -2.77 3.16
C VAL A 936 -22.42 -2.49 2.78
N THR A 937 -21.78 -1.51 3.42
CA THR A 937 -20.44 -1.05 2.98
C THR A 937 -19.31 -1.93 3.50
N HIS A 938 -19.47 -2.53 4.69
CA HIS A 938 -18.52 -3.47 5.27
C HIS A 938 -19.21 -4.65 6.00
N ASP A 939 -18.42 -5.66 6.35
CA ASP A 939 -18.90 -6.79 7.15
C ASP A 939 -19.42 -6.33 8.53
N ILE A 940 -20.64 -6.75 8.89
CA ILE A 940 -21.32 -6.39 10.15
C ILE A 940 -21.96 -7.64 10.78
N LEU A 941 -21.72 -7.85 12.07
CA LEU A 941 -22.19 -9.03 12.80
C LEU A 941 -23.36 -8.67 13.74
N LEU A 942 -24.59 -8.94 13.31
CA LEU A 942 -25.78 -8.69 14.12
C LEU A 942 -25.90 -9.75 15.23
N GLY A 943 -26.20 -9.29 16.46
CA GLY A 943 -26.33 -10.17 17.63
C GLY A 943 -25.01 -10.68 18.22
N GLY A 944 -23.87 -10.11 17.82
CA GLY A 944 -22.55 -10.40 18.39
C GLY A 944 -22.07 -11.84 18.16
N ASN A 945 -21.10 -12.31 18.95
CA ASN A 945 -20.47 -13.63 18.79
C ASN A 945 -21.34 -14.80 19.31
N THR A 946 -22.60 -14.89 18.87
CA THR A 946 -23.53 -15.97 19.21
C THR A 946 -23.67 -17.00 18.08
N ALA A 947 -24.14 -18.21 18.41
CA ALA A 947 -24.34 -19.27 17.42
C ALA A 947 -25.54 -19.06 16.47
N SER A 948 -26.31 -17.97 16.67
CA SER A 948 -27.42 -17.54 15.82
C SER A 948 -27.13 -16.24 15.06
N ALA A 949 -25.92 -15.68 15.21
CA ALA A 949 -25.59 -14.35 14.71
C ALA A 949 -25.70 -14.23 13.18
N ILE A 950 -26.29 -13.13 12.74
CA ILE A 950 -26.46 -12.83 11.31
C ILE A 950 -25.27 -11.96 10.88
N GLN A 951 -24.30 -12.60 10.23
CA GLN A 951 -23.24 -11.89 9.52
C GLN A 951 -23.81 -11.30 8.24
N LEU A 952 -23.99 -9.98 8.20
CA LEU A 952 -24.08 -9.20 6.98
C LEU A 952 -22.67 -9.04 6.37
N LYS A 953 -22.61 -8.91 5.05
CA LYS A 953 -21.38 -8.86 4.27
C LYS A 953 -21.28 -7.57 3.47
N ALA A 954 -20.07 -7.09 3.27
CA ALA A 954 -19.80 -6.02 2.32
C ALA A 954 -20.40 -6.38 0.95
N GLY A 955 -21.26 -5.52 0.41
CA GLY A 955 -22.01 -5.81 -0.81
C GLY A 955 -23.26 -6.68 -0.64
N ASP A 956 -23.83 -6.82 0.56
CA ASP A 956 -25.24 -7.16 0.70
C ASP A 956 -26.12 -5.93 0.34
N ILE A 957 -27.30 -6.17 -0.25
CA ILE A 957 -28.34 -5.13 -0.39
C ILE A 957 -29.50 -5.47 0.55
N ILE A 958 -29.82 -4.53 1.44
CA ILE A 958 -30.97 -4.58 2.35
C ILE A 958 -32.13 -3.82 1.69
N PHE A 959 -33.36 -4.33 1.72
CA PHE A 959 -34.52 -3.63 1.18
C PHE A 959 -35.86 -3.95 1.85
N SER A 960 -36.84 -3.06 1.63
CA SER A 960 -38.25 -3.18 2.02
C SER A 960 -39.19 -2.92 0.84
N TYR A 961 -40.40 -3.48 0.91
CA TYR A 961 -41.40 -3.41 -0.16
C TYR A 961 -42.64 -2.59 0.23
N ALA A 962 -43.30 -1.96 -0.75
CA ALA A 962 -44.52 -1.17 -0.51
C ALA A 962 -45.82 -2.00 -0.45
N ASP A 963 -45.81 -3.21 -1.00
CA ASP A 963 -46.90 -4.18 -1.04
C ASP A 963 -46.39 -5.57 -0.61
N ASP A 964 -47.29 -6.51 -0.33
CA ASP A 964 -46.93 -7.88 0.07
C ASP A 964 -46.58 -8.71 -1.17
N GLU A 965 -45.40 -9.34 -1.18
CA GLU A 965 -44.77 -9.95 -2.37
C GLU A 965 -44.46 -11.45 -2.16
N THR A 966 -43.95 -12.13 -3.19
CA THR A 966 -43.49 -13.53 -3.07
C THR A 966 -42.25 -13.78 -3.93
N LEU A 967 -41.09 -13.69 -3.30
CA LEU A 967 -39.79 -13.75 -3.93
C LEU A 967 -39.47 -15.18 -4.39
N GLY A 968 -38.89 -15.29 -5.58
CA GLY A 968 -38.58 -16.58 -6.21
C GLY A 968 -39.79 -17.49 -6.47
N GLY A 969 -41.01 -16.97 -6.40
CA GLY A 969 -42.26 -17.72 -6.49
C GLY A 969 -42.54 -18.66 -5.30
N VAL A 970 -41.74 -18.62 -4.22
CA VAL A 970 -41.84 -19.54 -3.07
C VAL A 970 -41.64 -18.91 -1.70
N PHE A 971 -41.04 -17.72 -1.61
CA PHE A 971 -40.68 -17.05 -0.37
C PHE A 971 -41.60 -15.83 -0.14
N PRO A 972 -42.69 -15.94 0.63
CA PRO A 972 -43.56 -14.81 0.90
C PRO A 972 -42.82 -13.77 1.75
N ILE A 973 -43.07 -12.49 1.47
CA ILE A 973 -42.57 -11.37 2.28
C ILE A 973 -43.63 -10.28 2.35
N GLY A 974 -43.90 -9.76 3.55
CA GLY A 974 -44.81 -8.66 3.78
C GLY A 974 -44.14 -7.30 3.58
N LYS A 975 -44.94 -6.26 3.35
CA LYS A 975 -44.46 -4.86 3.32
C LYS A 975 -43.99 -4.27 4.65
N VAL A 976 -44.06 -5.06 5.72
CA VAL A 976 -43.59 -4.75 7.08
C VAL A 976 -42.29 -5.49 7.42
N ASP A 977 -41.72 -6.20 6.44
CA ASP A 977 -40.51 -6.99 6.57
C ASP A 977 -39.33 -6.27 5.89
N VAL A 978 -38.12 -6.71 6.23
CA VAL A 978 -36.88 -6.30 5.56
C VAL A 978 -36.11 -7.56 5.17
N ALA A 979 -35.65 -7.64 3.93
CA ALA A 979 -34.85 -8.75 3.42
C ALA A 979 -33.45 -8.29 2.97
N VAL A 980 -32.56 -9.27 2.87
CA VAL A 980 -31.23 -9.13 2.26
C VAL A 980 -31.21 -9.91 0.96
N PHE A 981 -30.76 -9.27 -0.12
CA PHE A 981 -30.15 -9.95 -1.26
C PHE A 981 -28.63 -9.99 -1.06
N ARG A 982 -28.08 -11.19 -0.97
CA ARG A 982 -26.63 -11.45 -1.00
C ARG A 982 -26.24 -11.93 -2.39
N PRO A 983 -25.42 -11.20 -3.15
CA PRO A 983 -24.95 -11.68 -4.46
C PRO A 983 -24.15 -12.98 -4.31
N LEU A 984 -24.10 -13.80 -5.37
CA LEU A 984 -23.27 -15.02 -5.36
C LEU A 984 -21.77 -14.73 -5.52
N ALA A 985 -21.43 -13.60 -6.13
CA ALA A 985 -20.08 -13.06 -6.23
C ALA A 985 -20.12 -11.54 -5.95
N PRO A 986 -19.22 -10.98 -5.12
CA PRO A 986 -19.22 -9.55 -4.80
C PRO A 986 -19.26 -8.66 -6.05
N GLY A 987 -20.08 -7.61 -6.03
CA GLY A 987 -20.24 -6.72 -7.18
C GLY A 987 -21.23 -7.20 -8.26
N ASN A 988 -21.60 -8.49 -8.29
CA ASN A 988 -22.49 -9.06 -9.32
C ASN A 988 -23.90 -9.35 -8.76
N TYR A 989 -24.83 -8.42 -8.96
CA TYR A 989 -26.21 -8.52 -8.46
C TYR A 989 -27.21 -9.10 -9.47
N SER A 990 -26.72 -9.82 -10.49
CA SER A 990 -27.58 -10.58 -11.41
C SER A 990 -28.08 -11.90 -10.83
N VAL A 991 -27.35 -12.46 -9.85
CA VAL A 991 -27.70 -13.71 -9.15
C VAL A 991 -27.28 -13.65 -7.68
N GLY A 992 -28.15 -14.13 -6.79
CA GLY A 992 -27.94 -14.05 -5.34
C GLY A 992 -28.84 -14.99 -4.54
N ASN A 993 -28.57 -15.07 -3.24
CA ASN A 993 -29.46 -15.66 -2.26
C ASN A 993 -30.28 -14.55 -1.60
N ILE A 994 -31.58 -14.81 -1.37
CA ILE A 994 -32.44 -13.91 -0.59
C ILE A 994 -32.79 -14.57 0.73
N PHE A 995 -32.71 -13.81 1.81
CA PHE A 995 -33.17 -14.22 3.14
C PHE A 995 -33.84 -13.04 3.86
N LEU A 996 -34.73 -13.37 4.80
CA LEU A 996 -35.35 -12.39 5.68
C LEU A 996 -34.31 -11.86 6.68
N LEU A 997 -34.41 -10.58 7.03
CA LEU A 997 -33.53 -9.91 8.00
C LEU A 997 -34.32 -9.45 9.21
N LEU A 998 -35.46 -8.79 8.97
CA LEU A 998 -36.44 -8.38 9.96
C LEU A 998 -37.83 -8.88 9.55
N ASP A 999 -38.57 -9.48 10.49
CA ASP A 999 -39.90 -10.08 10.32
C ASP A 999 -40.93 -9.24 11.11
N ASP A 1000 -42.04 -8.84 10.49
CA ASP A 1000 -43.18 -8.20 11.16
C ASP A 1000 -42.81 -6.95 12.02
N VAL A 1001 -41.85 -6.12 11.56
CA VAL A 1001 -41.20 -4.98 12.29
C VAL A 1001 -42.18 -4.01 12.96
N HIS A 1002 -43.38 -3.89 12.40
CA HIS A 1002 -44.46 -3.06 12.93
C HIS A 1002 -44.99 -3.53 14.30
N ALA A 1003 -44.96 -4.83 14.60
CA ALA A 1003 -45.69 -5.47 15.70
C ALA A 1003 -45.27 -5.06 17.13
N ILE A 1004 -44.17 -4.32 17.28
CA ILE A 1004 -43.52 -4.02 18.56
C ILE A 1004 -43.73 -2.55 19.00
N ALA A 1005 -44.21 -1.67 18.10
CA ALA A 1005 -44.22 -0.21 18.32
C ALA A 1005 -45.49 0.36 18.99
N ASP A 1006 -46.68 0.20 18.39
CA ASP A 1006 -47.95 0.75 18.91
C ASP A 1006 -49.15 -0.17 18.59
N PRO A 1007 -49.84 -0.72 19.60
CA PRO A 1007 -51.00 -1.60 19.40
C PRO A 1007 -52.35 -0.88 19.19
N ASP A 1008 -52.44 0.46 19.33
CA ASP A 1008 -53.69 1.21 19.20
C ASP A 1008 -53.90 1.79 17.77
N VAL A 1009 -52.88 1.80 16.91
CA VAL A 1009 -53.00 2.23 15.49
C VAL A 1009 -53.61 1.11 14.64
N ALA A 1010 -54.94 1.11 14.52
CA ALA A 1010 -55.71 0.08 13.83
C ALA A 1010 -55.60 0.13 12.29
N GLY A 1011 -54.43 -0.24 11.77
CA GLY A 1011 -54.11 -0.39 10.34
C GLY A 1011 -53.27 0.77 9.79
N LEU A 1012 -52.53 0.47 8.70
CA LEU A 1012 -51.36 1.19 8.17
C LEU A 1012 -50.05 0.84 8.96
N ASN A 1013 -48.89 0.57 8.35
CA ASN A 1013 -48.57 0.53 6.91
C ASN A 1013 -47.13 -0.01 6.59
N ASP A 1014 -46.77 0.08 5.30
CA ASP A 1014 -45.46 -0.19 4.67
C ASP A 1014 -44.23 0.55 5.27
N ILE A 1015 -43.08 -0.16 5.30
CA ILE A 1015 -41.75 0.42 5.56
C ILE A 1015 -41.28 1.19 4.31
N ARG A 1016 -40.99 2.48 4.49
CA ARG A 1016 -40.73 3.42 3.38
C ARG A 1016 -39.27 3.77 3.12
N SER A 1017 -38.43 3.61 4.12
CA SER A 1017 -36.99 3.76 4.02
C SER A 1017 -36.37 2.97 5.16
N ILE A 1018 -35.20 2.40 4.93
CA ILE A 1018 -34.45 1.59 5.87
C ILE A 1018 -32.97 1.89 5.63
N THR A 1019 -32.21 2.14 6.69
CA THR A 1019 -30.75 2.29 6.65
C THR A 1019 -30.15 1.55 7.84
N LEU A 1020 -29.03 0.86 7.61
CA LEU A 1020 -28.30 0.12 8.63
C LEU A 1020 -27.36 1.10 9.35
N VAL A 1021 -27.37 1.08 10.68
CA VAL A 1021 -26.36 1.76 11.46
C VAL A 1021 -25.08 0.93 11.37
N GLU A 1022 -24.17 1.29 10.47
CA GLU A 1022 -22.92 0.52 10.25
C GLU A 1022 -21.87 0.78 11.34
N HIS A 1023 -21.87 2.00 11.90
CA HIS A 1023 -20.96 2.46 12.95
C HIS A 1023 -21.75 3.08 14.11
N ASP A 1024 -21.21 3.02 15.33
CA ASP A 1024 -21.77 3.71 16.52
C ASP A 1024 -21.90 5.22 16.25
N THR A 1025 -23.14 5.70 16.09
CA THR A 1025 -23.43 7.03 15.57
C THR A 1025 -24.16 7.89 16.60
N LEU A 1026 -23.67 9.12 16.84
CA LEU A 1026 -24.32 10.09 17.73
C LEU A 1026 -25.33 10.94 16.96
N ILE A 1027 -26.63 10.71 17.22
CA ILE A 1027 -27.74 11.47 16.64
C ILE A 1027 -28.32 12.37 17.74
N GLY A 1028 -27.98 13.65 17.71
CA GLY A 1028 -28.36 14.61 18.75
C GLY A 1028 -27.60 14.34 20.06
N ASP A 1029 -28.31 13.82 21.06
CA ASP A 1029 -27.77 13.35 22.35
C ASP A 1029 -27.84 11.83 22.53
N THR A 1030 -28.33 11.10 21.52
CA THR A 1030 -28.57 9.65 21.55
C THR A 1030 -27.56 8.91 20.67
N VAL A 1031 -26.86 7.91 21.22
CA VAL A 1031 -25.94 7.05 20.46
C VAL A 1031 -26.70 5.81 20.00
N VAL A 1032 -26.95 5.72 18.68
CA VAL A 1032 -27.45 4.50 18.02
C VAL A 1032 -26.28 3.56 17.72
N LYS A 1033 -26.49 2.24 17.80
CA LYS A 1033 -25.38 1.26 17.80
C LYS A 1033 -25.17 0.57 16.46
N ALA A 1034 -23.93 0.20 16.16
CA ALA A 1034 -23.61 -0.63 15.02
C ALA A 1034 -24.45 -1.93 15.04
N GLY A 1035 -25.25 -2.16 13.98
CA GLY A 1035 -26.22 -3.26 13.90
C GLY A 1035 -27.65 -2.93 14.36
N ASP A 1036 -27.94 -1.67 14.72
CA ASP A 1036 -29.31 -1.14 14.77
C ASP A 1036 -29.77 -0.67 13.37
N PHE A 1037 -31.06 -0.33 13.23
CA PHE A 1037 -31.61 0.20 11.99
C PHE A 1037 -32.41 1.48 12.22
N LEU A 1038 -32.40 2.40 11.25
CA LEU A 1038 -33.30 3.56 11.21
C LEU A 1038 -34.29 3.42 10.05
N PHE A 1039 -35.55 3.77 10.26
CA PHE A 1039 -36.60 3.60 9.25
C PHE A 1039 -37.71 4.64 9.30
N SER A 1040 -38.33 4.89 8.13
CA SER A 1040 -39.57 5.65 8.02
C SER A 1040 -40.75 4.75 7.64
N ARG A 1041 -41.97 5.23 7.90
CA ARG A 1041 -43.22 4.51 7.65
C ARG A 1041 -44.12 5.33 6.73
N ASN A 1042 -44.98 4.65 5.99
CA ASN A 1042 -46.20 5.28 5.47
C ASN A 1042 -47.24 5.28 6.61
N GLY A 1043 -48.14 6.25 6.67
CA GLY A 1043 -49.16 6.28 7.74
C GLY A 1043 -50.05 7.52 7.77
N GLY A 1044 -49.61 8.61 7.13
CA GLY A 1044 -50.37 9.84 6.95
C GLY A 1044 -50.01 10.96 7.93
N ALA A 1045 -49.98 10.68 9.24
CA ALA A 1045 -49.56 11.64 10.28
C ALA A 1045 -48.19 11.32 10.91
N GLU A 1046 -47.54 10.25 10.43
CA GLU A 1046 -46.20 9.79 10.82
C GLU A 1046 -45.27 9.69 9.60
N ASP A 1047 -45.72 10.16 8.42
CA ASP A 1047 -44.94 10.06 7.18
C ASP A 1047 -43.61 10.84 7.26
N ASP A 1048 -43.52 11.80 8.20
CA ASP A 1048 -42.39 12.69 8.45
C ASP A 1048 -41.46 12.22 9.59
N ASN A 1049 -41.78 11.11 10.29
CA ASN A 1049 -41.01 10.61 11.44
C ASN A 1049 -39.87 9.65 11.07
N VAL A 1050 -38.87 9.58 11.95
CA VAL A 1050 -37.79 8.56 11.92
C VAL A 1050 -37.85 7.70 13.18
N TYR A 1051 -37.97 6.40 12.96
CA TYR A 1051 -37.99 5.37 14.01
C TYR A 1051 -36.63 4.66 14.08
N TRP A 1052 -36.22 4.29 15.29
CA TRP A 1052 -35.02 3.50 15.58
C TRP A 1052 -35.44 2.09 16.00
N PHE A 1053 -34.92 1.08 15.31
CA PHE A 1053 -35.02 -0.33 15.69
C PHE A 1053 -33.73 -0.72 16.42
N GLN A 1054 -33.85 -0.95 17.73
CA GLN A 1054 -32.78 -1.43 18.59
C GLN A 1054 -32.70 -2.97 18.50
N THR A 1055 -31.59 -3.51 18.02
CA THR A 1055 -31.40 -4.96 17.91
C THR A 1055 -31.26 -5.60 19.31
N THR A 1056 -32.02 -6.67 19.59
CA THR A 1056 -32.07 -7.31 20.93
C THR A 1056 -31.78 -8.81 20.94
N ASP A 1057 -32.16 -9.57 19.91
CA ASP A 1057 -31.83 -11.00 19.74
C ASP A 1057 -31.78 -11.34 18.23
N VAL A 1058 -31.24 -12.52 17.90
CA VAL A 1058 -31.04 -12.98 16.51
C VAL A 1058 -31.53 -14.42 16.33
N GLY A 1059 -32.48 -14.57 15.41
CA GLY A 1059 -33.03 -15.84 14.95
C GLY A 1059 -32.32 -16.37 13.70
N ILE A 1060 -32.76 -17.53 13.22
CA ILE A 1060 -32.25 -18.12 11.97
C ILE A 1060 -32.88 -17.37 10.79
N GLY A 1061 -32.26 -16.25 10.39
CA GLY A 1061 -32.77 -15.36 9.35
C GLY A 1061 -33.87 -14.41 9.82
N THR A 1062 -33.81 -13.95 11.07
CA THR A 1062 -34.59 -12.83 11.61
C THR A 1062 -33.79 -12.11 12.71
N THR A 1063 -34.06 -10.84 12.94
CA THR A 1063 -33.51 -10.06 14.05
C THR A 1063 -34.67 -9.50 14.87
N ASP A 1064 -34.69 -9.78 16.17
CA ASP A 1064 -35.73 -9.32 17.10
C ASP A 1064 -35.25 -8.02 17.77
N GLY A 1065 -36.11 -7.00 17.88
CA GLY A 1065 -35.70 -5.69 18.40
C GLY A 1065 -36.84 -4.84 18.95
N ASN A 1066 -36.51 -3.75 19.66
CA ASN A 1066 -37.48 -2.75 20.10
C ASN A 1066 -37.56 -1.59 19.11
N VAL A 1067 -38.72 -0.96 18.98
CA VAL A 1067 -38.89 0.26 18.16
C VAL A 1067 -39.14 1.46 19.04
N GLU A 1068 -38.32 2.50 18.91
CA GLU A 1068 -38.50 3.80 19.55
C GLU A 1068 -38.61 4.93 18.50
N LEU A 1069 -39.30 6.03 18.84
CA LEU A 1069 -39.34 7.23 18.00
C LEU A 1069 -38.06 8.04 18.26
N LEU A 1070 -37.16 8.12 17.27
CA LEU A 1070 -35.90 8.86 17.40
C LEU A 1070 -36.06 10.33 17.02
N ILE A 1071 -36.84 10.61 15.96
CA ILE A 1071 -37.09 11.98 15.49
C ILE A 1071 -38.58 12.14 15.15
N ASP A 1072 -39.28 13.00 15.90
CA ASP A 1072 -40.54 13.58 15.48
C ASP A 1072 -40.25 14.60 14.37
N GLY A 1073 -40.78 14.37 13.17
CA GLY A 1073 -40.50 15.20 12.01
C GLY A 1073 -40.95 16.65 12.19
N ALA A 1074 -42.09 16.86 12.86
CA ALA A 1074 -42.67 18.19 13.04
C ALA A 1074 -41.83 19.08 13.96
N ASP A 1075 -41.20 18.51 14.98
CA ASP A 1075 -40.29 19.24 15.90
C ASP A 1075 -38.99 19.69 15.20
N VAL A 1076 -38.48 18.92 14.24
CA VAL A 1076 -37.33 19.32 13.38
C VAL A 1076 -37.73 20.07 12.10
N GLY A 1077 -39.02 20.30 11.87
CA GLY A 1077 -39.55 21.06 10.73
C GLY A 1077 -39.71 20.26 9.42
N ILE A 1078 -39.47 18.94 9.45
CA ILE A 1078 -39.87 18.02 8.39
C ILE A 1078 -41.40 17.95 8.43
N THR A 1079 -42.05 18.40 7.34
CA THR A 1079 -43.52 18.47 7.22
C THR A 1079 -43.99 17.79 5.93
N LYS A 1080 -43.22 16.81 5.48
CA LYS A 1080 -43.27 16.14 4.17
C LYS A 1080 -42.79 14.70 4.36
N LYS A 1081 -43.29 13.78 3.54
CA LYS A 1081 -42.94 12.36 3.63
C LYS A 1081 -41.42 12.15 3.55
N VAL A 1082 -40.86 11.38 4.47
CA VAL A 1082 -39.52 10.80 4.39
C VAL A 1082 -39.60 9.60 3.44
N VAL A 1083 -38.88 9.68 2.32
CA VAL A 1083 -38.88 8.70 1.21
C VAL A 1083 -37.49 8.12 0.95
N GLY A 1084 -36.62 8.22 1.94
CA GLY A 1084 -35.21 7.83 1.91
C GLY A 1084 -34.55 8.31 3.20
N LEU A 1085 -33.71 7.46 3.78
CA LEU A 1085 -32.87 7.73 4.94
C LEU A 1085 -31.50 7.14 4.61
N GLU A 1086 -30.45 7.88 4.97
CA GLU A 1086 -29.06 7.46 4.80
C GLU A 1086 -28.26 8.11 5.93
N LEU A 1087 -27.26 7.39 6.44
CA LEU A 1087 -26.28 7.91 7.39
C LEU A 1087 -24.98 8.18 6.64
N ILE A 1088 -24.44 9.40 6.80
CA ILE A 1088 -23.28 9.96 6.09
C ILE A 1088 -22.37 10.65 7.11
#